data_AF-A0A5C9E796-F1
#
_entry.id   AF-A0A5C9E796-F1
#
_cell.length_a   1.000
_cell.length_b   1.000
_cell.length_c   1.000
_cell.angle_alpha   90.00
_cell.angle_beta   90.00
_cell.angle_gamma   90.00
#
_symmetry.space_group_name_H-M   'P 1'
#
loop_
_entity.id
_entity.type
_entity.pdbx_description
1 polymer ?
#
loop_
_entity_poly.entity_id
_entity_poly.type
_entity_poly.pdbx_seq_one_letter_code
_entity_poly.pdbx_strand_id
1 'polypeptide(L)'
;MQLTKTKVRHNRIIRRYFAIFTLILLLAIPMYTEPETAINNGEIQLENHSKFQDASVGNPTYVNLTQYIEEIYNTTSQTRIEEYTQSLSENYPARIWNISINAASTNLLAAMAWVNTTLKTITDESLIFKQIEGEPFLFAKQEGSDTNPRKGIVLTGILDSENYPGANSVGISVAIILELANILHEYSFDFDIYYVLSIGGRYDSDIDYGSRAFVEWIQNNNIDIFTTLAFDKMLFSRYGFINSNKIALRTSTISNYHFSDYIPDLLVQISKQYGSNKFIRLIDNEKADRSTAYEMWRVNLPGIHVTQGYYPDPNSDSIEDVWDNDEYKYDKPVETVSATAAMLVQLGMMNGNHAAAHYMNSTIPTGQSSNLFFVASVNDFVNVTISWPEGTQLQANIIRSSTSTSMYQRIENDSLIIMKYRSVPRGEYEVVIENLGSHNATVSMNITYYEDFDGDSLHGGTEAELGTSVYFADSDSDNINDNVEIQMGTSPLLEDSDNDGANDFEELQYGSNPYLNDTDGDQLLDGFEIARNMDPTNTDSDDDEIGDYDEIYTYFTDPTREDSDFDGLEDGFEISAGLDPLSPDSDGDSLGDLFEILNQIDPTKMDTDGDGWSDAYEVEFCLSPTNPDTDGDGIPDGIDWDPQEHWVNVVAPIALLSIILLTGIFGFLKLRLYKRLDAEENEATA
;
A
#
# COMPACT_ATOMS: atom_id res chain seq x y z
N MET A 1 -38.59 -18.65 49.03
CA MET A 1 -38.28 -19.58 47.92
C MET A 1 -36.86 -19.27 47.48
N GLN A 2 -35.81 -20.04 47.80
CA GLN A 2 -35.71 -21.43 48.27
C GLN A 2 -36.13 -22.47 47.22
N LEU A 3 -35.13 -22.91 46.44
CA LEU A 3 -34.85 -24.19 45.74
C LEU A 3 -33.60 -23.86 44.87
N THR A 4 -32.37 -24.38 44.99
CA THR A 4 -31.77 -25.70 45.32
C THR A 4 -32.17 -26.81 44.33
N LYS A 5 -31.25 -27.58 43.71
CA LYS A 5 -29.77 -27.65 43.85
C LYS A 5 -29.12 -28.54 42.73
N THR A 6 -27.89 -28.22 42.28
CA THR A 6 -26.88 -29.15 41.65
C THR A 6 -27.26 -29.88 40.33
N LYS A 7 -26.36 -30.44 39.49
CA LYS A 7 -24.88 -30.66 39.41
C LYS A 7 -24.52 -30.84 37.89
N VAL A 8 -23.55 -30.17 37.25
CA VAL A 8 -22.06 -30.35 37.19
C VAL A 8 -21.54 -31.19 36.01
N ARG A 9 -20.47 -30.71 35.33
CA ARG A 9 -19.69 -31.30 34.19
C ARG A 9 -20.45 -31.37 32.85
N HIS A 10 -19.88 -31.20 31.66
CA HIS A 10 -18.58 -30.72 31.09
C HIS A 10 -18.92 -29.88 29.83
N ASN A 11 -18.10 -29.06 29.14
CA ASN A 11 -16.76 -28.46 29.28
C ASN A 11 -16.86 -26.98 28.78
N ARG A 12 -15.87 -26.08 28.67
CA ARG A 12 -14.39 -26.06 28.80
C ARG A 12 -13.46 -26.26 27.58
N ILE A 13 -13.96 -26.08 26.36
CA ILE A 13 -13.18 -25.66 25.16
C ILE A 13 -13.78 -24.31 24.67
N ILE A 14 -13.36 -23.74 23.52
CA ILE A 14 -13.91 -22.51 22.90
C ILE A 14 -13.66 -21.21 23.70
N ARG A 15 -12.51 -21.11 24.39
CA ARG A 15 -11.91 -19.82 24.85
C ARG A 15 -10.37 -19.88 24.88
N ARG A 16 -9.76 -20.37 23.80
CA ARG A 16 -8.29 -20.44 23.63
C ARG A 16 -7.74 -20.11 22.23
N TYR A 17 -8.57 -20.10 21.19
CA TYR A 17 -8.15 -19.87 19.80
C TYR A 17 -8.39 -18.44 19.27
N PHE A 18 -8.41 -17.44 20.14
CA PHE A 18 -8.52 -16.02 19.75
C PHE A 18 -7.62 -15.10 20.59
N ALA A 19 -6.48 -15.65 21.02
CA ALA A 19 -5.51 -14.98 21.90
C ALA A 19 -4.08 -15.56 21.74
N ILE A 20 -3.74 -16.01 20.53
CA ILE A 20 -2.42 -16.59 20.19
C ILE A 20 -1.75 -15.79 19.05
N PHE A 21 -2.52 -15.29 18.08
CA PHE A 21 -2.04 -14.48 16.95
C PHE A 21 -1.58 -13.04 17.29
N THR A 22 -1.38 -12.72 18.57
CA THR A 22 -0.96 -11.37 19.05
C THR A 22 0.06 -11.43 20.18
N LEU A 23 0.87 -12.50 20.26
CA LEU A 23 1.89 -12.65 21.31
C LEU A 23 3.22 -13.32 20.88
N ILE A 24 3.53 -13.40 19.58
CA ILE A 24 4.77 -14.04 19.09
C ILE A 24 5.79 -13.03 18.53
N LEU A 25 5.40 -11.77 18.25
CA LEU A 25 6.29 -10.75 17.66
C LEU A 25 6.94 -9.76 18.65
N LEU A 26 6.98 -10.03 19.97
CA LEU A 26 7.35 -9.00 20.97
C LEU A 26 8.26 -9.46 22.13
N LEU A 27 8.85 -10.66 22.09
CA LEU A 27 9.72 -11.18 23.17
C LEU A 27 10.97 -11.93 22.66
N ALA A 28 11.70 -11.34 21.69
CA ALA A 28 12.95 -11.90 21.18
C ALA A 28 14.07 -10.86 20.89
N ILE A 29 14.11 -9.72 21.61
CA ILE A 29 15.24 -8.79 21.55
C ILE A 29 16.26 -9.14 22.64
N PRO A 30 17.39 -9.81 22.33
CA PRO A 30 18.53 -9.83 23.23
C PRO A 30 19.16 -8.43 23.27
N MET A 31 19.25 -7.81 24.45
CA MET A 31 20.01 -6.57 24.62
C MET A 31 21.51 -6.84 24.43
N TYR A 32 21.99 -6.74 23.19
CA TYR A 32 23.41 -6.89 22.89
C TYR A 32 24.15 -5.60 23.25
N THR A 33 24.73 -5.54 24.44
CA THR A 33 25.73 -4.53 24.79
C THR A 33 27.03 -4.85 24.07
N GLU A 34 27.52 -3.94 23.23
CA GLU A 34 28.82 -4.09 22.56
C GLU A 34 29.95 -4.32 23.57
N PRO A 35 30.78 -5.36 23.40
CA PRO A 35 32.06 -5.48 24.09
C PRO A 35 33.17 -4.83 23.26
N GLU A 36 33.79 -3.76 23.77
CA GLU A 36 35.08 -3.30 23.25
C GLU A 36 36.12 -4.44 23.37
N THR A 37 36.58 -5.05 22.28
CA THR A 37 37.96 -5.58 22.23
C THR A 37 38.50 -5.87 20.83
N ALA A 38 39.64 -5.22 20.53
CA ALA A 38 40.77 -5.70 19.72
C ALA A 38 40.50 -6.60 18.48
N ILE A 39 40.58 -5.96 17.30
CA ILE A 39 40.81 -6.62 16.01
C ILE A 39 41.97 -7.64 16.11
N ASN A 40 41.77 -8.84 15.55
CA ASN A 40 42.86 -9.77 15.29
C ASN A 40 42.56 -10.57 14.01
N ASN A 41 43.52 -10.64 13.09
CA ASN A 41 43.24 -11.00 11.69
C ASN A 41 43.05 -12.52 11.52
N GLY A 42 41.96 -12.90 10.84
CA GLY A 42 41.72 -14.24 10.32
C GLY A 42 40.87 -14.17 9.07
N GLU A 43 41.39 -14.60 7.92
CA GLU A 43 40.71 -14.51 6.63
C GLU A 43 39.60 -15.56 6.53
N ILE A 44 38.37 -15.11 6.30
CA ILE A 44 37.29 -15.92 5.71
C ILE A 44 37.03 -15.30 4.33
N GLN A 45 37.19 -16.09 3.27
CA GLN A 45 36.93 -15.61 1.92
C GLN A 45 35.44 -15.73 1.62
N LEU A 46 34.78 -14.58 1.45
CA LEU A 46 33.56 -14.48 0.66
C LEU A 46 33.99 -14.54 -0.81
N GLU A 47 33.32 -15.37 -1.61
CA GLU A 47 33.61 -15.45 -3.04
C GLU A 47 33.02 -14.22 -3.75
N ASN A 48 33.90 -13.33 -4.21
CA ASN A 48 33.51 -12.12 -4.93
C ASN A 48 32.81 -12.47 -6.25
N HIS A 49 31.47 -12.44 -6.27
CA HIS A 49 30.68 -12.26 -7.49
C HIS A 49 30.79 -10.81 -8.00
N SER A 50 32.01 -10.34 -8.20
CA SER A 50 32.33 -9.00 -8.71
C SER A 50 32.03 -8.92 -10.21
N LYS A 51 30.74 -8.83 -10.55
CA LYS A 51 30.26 -8.63 -11.93
C LYS A 51 29.93 -7.16 -12.22
N PHE A 52 29.66 -6.37 -11.18
CA PHE A 52 29.87 -4.93 -11.20
C PHE A 52 31.38 -4.65 -11.21
N GLN A 53 31.98 -4.63 -12.40
CA GLN A 53 33.22 -3.86 -12.61
C GLN A 53 32.94 -2.38 -12.34
N ASP A 54 33.99 -1.58 -12.10
CA ASP A 54 33.89 -0.12 -12.07
C ASP A 54 33.20 0.41 -13.34
N ALA A 55 31.88 0.63 -13.26
CA ALA A 55 31.19 1.53 -14.16
C ALA A 55 31.91 2.87 -14.01
N SER A 56 32.41 3.42 -15.10
CA SER A 56 33.30 4.57 -15.03
C SER A 56 32.50 5.80 -14.59
N VAL A 57 32.45 6.03 -13.28
CA VAL A 57 31.66 7.08 -12.62
C VAL A 57 31.85 8.38 -13.39
N GLY A 58 30.80 8.78 -14.11
CA GLY A 58 30.73 10.14 -14.64
C GLY A 58 30.81 11.07 -13.45
N ASN A 59 31.74 12.03 -13.46
CA ASN A 59 31.81 13.01 -12.37
C ASN A 59 30.41 13.59 -12.16
N PRO A 60 29.81 13.47 -10.97
CA PRO A 60 28.40 13.77 -10.79
C PRO A 60 28.12 15.19 -11.23
N THR A 61 27.08 15.34 -12.05
CA THR A 61 26.66 16.63 -12.55
C THR A 61 26.07 17.43 -11.37
N TYR A 62 26.65 18.59 -11.08
CA TYR A 62 26.24 19.43 -9.96
C TYR A 62 25.27 20.51 -10.43
N VAL A 63 24.05 20.51 -9.89
CA VAL A 63 23.07 21.57 -10.16
C VAL A 63 23.38 22.75 -9.27
N ASN A 64 23.73 23.89 -9.87
CA ASN A 64 23.99 25.15 -9.19
C ASN A 64 22.67 25.81 -8.73
N LEU A 65 22.05 25.23 -7.69
CA LEU A 65 20.77 25.66 -7.13
C LEU A 65 20.80 27.14 -6.74
N THR A 66 21.91 27.62 -6.18
CA THR A 66 22.13 29.03 -5.84
C THR A 66 21.80 29.98 -6.99
N GLN A 67 22.19 29.65 -8.23
CA GLN A 67 21.90 30.52 -9.38
C GLN A 67 20.40 30.56 -9.70
N TYR A 68 19.72 29.40 -9.76
CA TYR A 68 18.28 29.34 -10.04
C TYR A 68 17.46 30.05 -8.97
N ILE A 69 17.80 29.85 -7.69
CA ILE A 69 17.09 30.47 -6.57
C ILE A 69 17.29 32.00 -6.60
N GLU A 70 18.52 32.48 -6.82
CA GLU A 70 18.78 33.93 -6.97
C GLU A 70 18.03 34.52 -8.18
N GLU A 71 17.95 33.83 -9.31
CA GLU A 71 17.22 34.27 -10.50
C GLU A 71 15.71 34.39 -10.25
N ILE A 72 15.11 33.39 -9.61
CA ILE A 72 13.67 33.37 -9.26
C ILE A 72 13.31 34.48 -8.26
N TYR A 73 14.14 34.73 -7.24
CA TYR A 73 13.96 35.85 -6.30
C TYR A 73 14.08 37.23 -6.96
N ASN A 74 14.84 37.37 -8.07
CA ASN A 74 14.92 38.61 -8.85
C ASN A 74 13.77 38.79 -9.86
N THR A 75 13.18 37.69 -10.34
CA THR A 75 12.10 37.69 -11.36
C THR A 75 10.68 37.83 -10.78
N THR A 76 10.50 37.47 -9.51
CA THR A 76 9.20 37.58 -8.80
C THR A 76 8.78 39.05 -8.61
N SER A 77 7.56 39.40 -9.02
CA SER A 77 7.08 40.79 -9.07
C SER A 77 5.99 41.07 -8.05
N GLN A 78 6.33 41.86 -7.01
CA GLN A 78 5.35 42.40 -6.07
C GLN A 78 4.21 43.14 -6.78
N THR A 79 4.52 43.89 -7.84
CA THR A 79 3.54 44.67 -8.60
C THR A 79 2.53 43.80 -9.34
N ARG A 80 2.93 42.65 -9.91
CA ARG A 80 1.97 41.72 -10.55
C ARG A 80 1.02 41.13 -9.50
N ILE A 81 1.54 40.71 -8.34
CA ILE A 81 0.72 40.19 -7.23
C ILE A 81 -0.27 41.25 -6.71
N GLU A 82 0.17 42.51 -6.58
CA GLU A 82 -0.69 43.66 -6.25
C GLU A 82 -1.78 43.89 -7.31
N GLU A 83 -1.41 43.95 -8.60
CA GLU A 83 -2.35 44.16 -9.72
C GLU A 83 -3.40 43.04 -9.84
N TYR A 84 -3.02 41.77 -9.62
CA TYR A 84 -3.97 40.64 -9.60
C TYR A 84 -4.91 40.70 -8.40
N THR A 85 -4.39 41.05 -7.21
CA THR A 85 -5.18 41.17 -5.98
C THR A 85 -6.16 42.35 -6.07
N GLN A 86 -5.71 43.50 -6.58
CA GLN A 86 -6.56 44.64 -6.92
C GLN A 86 -7.65 44.23 -7.92
N SER A 87 -7.27 43.54 -9.00
CA SER A 87 -8.20 43.15 -10.06
C SER A 87 -9.37 42.30 -9.53
N LEU A 88 -9.08 41.33 -8.66
CA LEU A 88 -10.09 40.50 -7.99
C LEU A 88 -10.91 41.30 -6.95
N SER A 89 -10.25 42.12 -6.13
CA SER A 89 -10.90 42.91 -5.07
C SER A 89 -11.86 43.97 -5.63
N GLU A 90 -11.47 44.70 -6.66
CA GLU A 90 -12.21 45.88 -7.16
C GLU A 90 -13.21 45.53 -8.27
N ASN A 91 -12.79 44.74 -9.26
CA ASN A 91 -13.64 44.43 -10.43
C ASN A 91 -14.56 43.23 -10.19
N TYR A 92 -14.16 42.31 -9.29
CA TYR A 92 -14.88 41.07 -9.02
C TYR A 92 -15.10 40.83 -7.51
N PRO A 93 -15.69 41.78 -6.74
CA PRO A 93 -16.06 41.55 -5.34
C PRO A 93 -17.24 40.56 -5.24
N ALA A 94 -17.46 39.95 -4.07
CA ALA A 94 -18.58 39.03 -3.79
C ALA A 94 -18.71 37.86 -4.80
N ARG A 95 -17.64 37.08 -4.91
CA ARG A 95 -17.48 35.94 -5.81
C ARG A 95 -18.18 34.69 -5.26
N ILE A 96 -19.46 34.79 -4.90
CA ILE A 96 -20.19 33.76 -4.13
C ILE A 96 -20.52 32.52 -5.00
N TRP A 97 -20.27 31.31 -4.47
CA TRP A 97 -20.91 30.07 -4.93
C TRP A 97 -22.19 29.77 -4.14
N ASN A 98 -23.33 29.56 -4.81
CA ASN A 98 -24.60 29.26 -4.16
C ASN A 98 -24.90 27.75 -4.23
N ILE A 99 -24.52 27.06 -3.16
CA ILE A 99 -24.61 25.60 -2.98
C ILE A 99 -26.07 25.11 -3.09
N SER A 100 -27.04 25.91 -2.63
CA SER A 100 -28.48 25.55 -2.62
C SER A 100 -29.07 25.34 -4.03
N ILE A 101 -28.39 25.84 -5.06
CA ILE A 101 -28.76 25.71 -6.48
C ILE A 101 -27.58 25.29 -7.36
N ASN A 102 -26.46 24.87 -6.75
CA ASN A 102 -25.15 24.58 -7.35
C ASN A 102 -24.73 25.56 -8.47
N ALA A 103 -24.71 26.87 -8.18
CA ALA A 103 -24.42 27.89 -9.20
C ALA A 103 -23.61 29.09 -8.68
N ALA A 104 -22.69 29.58 -9.51
CA ALA A 104 -21.88 30.77 -9.27
C ALA A 104 -22.65 32.10 -9.39
N SER A 105 -22.22 33.12 -8.65
CA SER A 105 -22.65 34.52 -8.87
C SER A 105 -22.12 35.07 -10.20
N THR A 106 -22.74 36.14 -10.70
CA THR A 106 -22.25 36.86 -11.91
C THR A 106 -20.79 37.31 -11.75
N ASN A 107 -20.38 37.71 -10.55
CA ASN A 107 -19.03 38.18 -10.28
C ASN A 107 -18.04 37.03 -10.16
N LEU A 108 -18.46 35.87 -9.65
CA LEU A 108 -17.65 34.64 -9.67
C LEU A 108 -17.45 34.14 -11.10
N LEU A 109 -18.51 34.07 -11.92
CA LEU A 109 -18.40 33.71 -13.35
C LEU A 109 -17.47 34.67 -14.11
N ALA A 110 -17.54 35.97 -13.82
CA ALA A 110 -16.65 36.96 -14.40
C ALA A 110 -15.20 36.81 -13.91
N ALA A 111 -14.98 36.47 -12.64
CA ALA A 111 -13.66 36.16 -12.09
C ALA A 111 -13.07 34.88 -12.72
N MET A 112 -13.86 33.82 -12.87
CA MET A 112 -13.45 32.57 -13.54
C MET A 112 -13.01 32.81 -14.99
N ALA A 113 -13.74 33.65 -15.73
CA ALA A 113 -13.35 34.06 -17.08
C ALA A 113 -12.09 34.95 -17.09
N TRP A 114 -11.94 35.83 -16.10
CA TRP A 114 -10.76 36.69 -15.95
C TRP A 114 -9.50 35.87 -15.62
N VAL A 115 -9.51 35.02 -14.58
CA VAL A 115 -8.31 34.23 -14.21
C VAL A 115 -7.83 33.32 -15.35
N ASN A 116 -8.74 32.76 -16.14
CA ASN A 116 -8.40 31.96 -17.31
C ASN A 116 -7.78 32.83 -18.44
N THR A 117 -8.35 34.01 -18.68
CA THR A 117 -7.79 34.96 -19.66
C THR A 117 -6.40 35.47 -19.22
N THR A 118 -6.21 35.73 -17.93
CA THR A 118 -4.94 36.16 -17.35
C THR A 118 -3.91 35.04 -17.44
N LEU A 119 -4.23 33.82 -16.98
CA LEU A 119 -3.34 32.65 -17.06
C LEU A 119 -2.87 32.41 -18.51
N LYS A 120 -3.78 32.40 -19.47
CA LYS A 120 -3.45 32.28 -20.90
C LYS A 120 -2.55 33.40 -21.42
N THR A 121 -2.64 34.61 -20.85
CA THR A 121 -1.87 35.78 -21.29
C THR A 121 -0.45 35.77 -20.71
N ILE A 122 -0.27 35.28 -19.48
CA ILE A 122 1.03 35.25 -18.77
C ILE A 122 1.84 33.96 -19.01
N THR A 123 1.29 33.02 -19.79
CA THR A 123 1.92 31.73 -20.12
C THR A 123 1.98 31.46 -21.64
N ASP A 124 1.83 32.49 -22.48
CA ASP A 124 1.78 32.39 -23.95
C ASP A 124 0.84 31.27 -24.49
N GLU A 125 -0.37 31.23 -23.91
CA GLU A 125 -1.44 30.25 -24.13
C GLU A 125 -1.12 28.78 -23.77
N SER A 126 0.04 28.48 -23.16
CA SER A 126 0.41 27.11 -22.77
C SER A 126 -0.48 26.54 -21.65
N LEU A 127 -0.85 27.36 -20.65
CA LEU A 127 -1.74 26.96 -19.56
C LEU A 127 -3.15 27.56 -19.71
N ILE A 128 -4.17 26.71 -19.49
CA ILE A 128 -5.59 27.05 -19.62
C ILE A 128 -6.35 26.42 -18.45
N PHE A 129 -7.12 27.22 -17.71
CA PHE A 129 -8.03 26.70 -16.68
C PHE A 129 -9.20 25.97 -17.34
N LYS A 130 -9.43 24.73 -16.93
CA LYS A 130 -10.56 23.87 -17.25
C LYS A 130 -11.48 23.78 -16.03
N GLN A 131 -12.79 23.66 -16.27
CA GLN A 131 -13.77 23.25 -15.27
C GLN A 131 -14.36 21.91 -15.68
N ILE A 132 -14.59 21.00 -14.74
CA ILE A 132 -15.31 19.74 -14.98
C ILE A 132 -16.82 20.02 -14.83
N GLU A 133 -17.66 19.45 -15.69
CA GLU A 133 -19.10 19.78 -15.70
C GLU A 133 -19.78 19.32 -14.40
N GLY A 134 -20.31 20.29 -13.65
CA GLY A 134 -20.94 20.09 -12.33
C GLY A 134 -20.00 20.37 -11.15
N GLU A 135 -18.68 20.24 -11.35
CA GLU A 135 -17.69 20.38 -10.29
C GLU A 135 -17.32 21.84 -10.00
N PRO A 136 -17.12 22.20 -8.72
CA PRO A 136 -16.81 23.57 -8.34
C PRO A 136 -15.31 23.71 -8.05
N PHE A 137 -14.49 23.51 -9.08
CA PHE A 137 -13.08 23.93 -9.08
C PHE A 137 -12.62 24.23 -10.50
N LEU A 138 -11.63 25.10 -10.63
CA LEU A 138 -10.85 25.24 -11.86
C LEU A 138 -9.51 24.55 -11.68
N PHE A 139 -9.03 23.85 -12.70
CA PHE A 139 -7.65 23.37 -12.74
C PHE A 139 -6.99 23.64 -14.08
N ALA A 140 -5.71 23.99 -14.05
CA ALA A 140 -4.81 23.97 -15.20
C ALA A 140 -3.68 22.97 -14.88
N LYS A 141 -3.20 22.27 -15.90
CA LYS A 141 -2.14 21.27 -15.77
C LYS A 141 -0.96 21.67 -16.65
N GLN A 142 0.23 21.72 -16.07
CA GLN A 142 1.50 21.67 -16.78
C GLN A 142 1.92 20.19 -16.79
N GLU A 143 1.98 19.59 -17.97
CA GLU A 143 2.32 18.17 -18.15
C GLU A 143 3.83 17.98 -17.90
N GLY A 144 4.20 16.93 -17.16
CA GLY A 144 5.58 16.53 -16.94
C GLY A 144 6.22 15.77 -18.12
N SER A 145 7.53 15.50 -18.02
CA SER A 145 8.26 14.60 -18.92
C SER A 145 7.78 13.15 -18.78
N ASP A 146 7.58 12.69 -17.55
CA ASP A 146 7.32 11.30 -17.23
C ASP A 146 5.81 11.02 -17.27
N THR A 147 5.45 9.89 -17.88
CA THR A 147 4.06 9.65 -18.33
C THR A 147 3.35 8.51 -17.61
N ASN A 148 4.11 7.63 -16.95
CA ASN A 148 3.67 6.56 -16.06
C ASN A 148 4.81 6.13 -15.12
N PRO A 149 4.57 5.90 -13.82
CA PRO A 149 3.41 6.39 -13.05
C PRO A 149 3.28 7.93 -13.09
N ARG A 150 2.25 8.51 -12.46
CA ARG A 150 1.95 9.96 -12.56
C ARG A 150 1.90 10.66 -11.22
N LYS A 151 2.92 11.45 -10.93
CA LYS A 151 2.99 12.32 -9.76
C LYS A 151 2.61 13.75 -10.10
N GLY A 152 1.69 14.29 -9.33
CA GLY A 152 1.36 15.71 -9.30
C GLY A 152 1.94 16.42 -8.09
N ILE A 153 2.37 17.67 -8.30
CA ILE A 153 2.41 18.67 -7.23
C ILE A 153 1.21 19.61 -7.40
N VAL A 154 0.44 19.78 -6.33
CA VAL A 154 -0.75 20.65 -6.33
C VAL A 154 -0.41 22.01 -5.76
N LEU A 155 -0.59 23.05 -6.58
CA LEU A 155 -0.58 24.44 -6.18
C LEU A 155 -2.02 24.93 -6.14
N THR A 156 -2.58 25.11 -4.95
CA THR A 156 -4.02 25.36 -4.79
C THR A 156 -4.32 26.63 -4.01
N GLY A 157 -5.29 27.42 -4.50
CA GLY A 157 -5.85 28.59 -3.83
C GLY A 157 -7.39 28.56 -3.90
N ILE A 158 -8.04 29.56 -3.33
CA ILE A 158 -9.52 29.65 -3.27
C ILE A 158 -9.97 30.90 -4.03
N LEU A 159 -10.91 30.74 -4.98
CA LEU A 159 -11.39 31.83 -5.84
C LEU A 159 -12.62 32.53 -5.29
N ASP A 160 -13.53 31.79 -4.65
CA ASP A 160 -14.81 32.34 -4.20
C ASP A 160 -14.69 33.20 -2.93
N SER A 161 -15.71 34.03 -2.71
CA SER A 161 -15.77 34.94 -1.55
C SER A 161 -17.21 35.17 -1.13
N GLU A 162 -17.42 35.42 0.17
CA GLU A 162 -18.71 35.90 0.66
C GLU A 162 -18.92 37.39 0.26
N ASN A 163 -19.87 38.09 0.90
CA ASN A 163 -20.35 39.43 0.54
C ASN A 163 -19.37 40.59 0.85
N TYR A 164 -18.13 40.50 0.38
CA TYR A 164 -17.05 41.49 0.56
C TYR A 164 -16.06 41.50 -0.63
N PRO A 165 -15.10 42.43 -0.71
CA PRO A 165 -14.12 42.50 -1.82
C PRO A 165 -13.17 41.29 -1.84
N GLY A 166 -12.66 40.91 -0.66
CA GLY A 166 -11.96 39.64 -0.44
C GLY A 166 -10.57 39.62 -1.04
N ALA A 167 -9.75 40.61 -0.71
CA ALA A 167 -8.34 40.71 -1.11
C ALA A 167 -7.46 39.72 -0.34
N ASN A 168 -7.44 39.79 0.99
CA ASN A 168 -6.74 38.83 1.84
C ASN A 168 -7.54 37.53 1.98
N SER A 169 -8.86 37.62 2.14
CA SER A 169 -9.77 36.46 2.20
C SER A 169 -10.61 36.38 0.92
N VAL A 170 -10.11 35.89 -0.22
CA VAL A 170 -8.95 35.00 -0.43
C VAL A 170 -8.21 35.31 -1.74
N GLY A 171 -8.48 36.46 -2.38
CA GLY A 171 -7.97 36.82 -3.71
C GLY A 171 -6.44 36.79 -3.85
N ILE A 172 -5.70 37.00 -2.77
CA ILE A 172 -4.24 36.88 -2.73
C ILE A 172 -3.75 35.45 -3.05
N SER A 173 -4.52 34.40 -2.70
CA SER A 173 -4.18 33.01 -3.07
C SER A 173 -4.20 32.82 -4.59
N VAL A 174 -5.20 33.38 -5.26
CA VAL A 174 -5.32 33.40 -6.73
C VAL A 174 -4.17 34.18 -7.38
N ALA A 175 -3.77 35.31 -6.79
CA ALA A 175 -2.63 36.10 -7.26
C ALA A 175 -1.30 35.34 -7.12
N ILE A 176 -1.12 34.57 -6.04
CA ILE A 176 0.02 33.67 -5.84
C ILE A 176 0.02 32.56 -6.91
N ILE A 177 -1.11 31.92 -7.20
CA ILE A 177 -1.23 30.90 -8.25
C ILE A 177 -0.89 31.44 -9.64
N LEU A 178 -1.36 32.66 -9.97
CA LEU A 178 -1.06 33.30 -11.26
C LEU A 178 0.42 33.67 -11.39
N GLU A 179 1.04 34.26 -10.35
CA GLU A 179 2.46 34.60 -10.38
C GLU A 179 3.36 33.35 -10.40
N LEU A 180 2.98 32.28 -9.68
CA LEU A 180 3.67 30.98 -9.76
C LEU A 180 3.61 30.41 -11.18
N ALA A 181 2.45 30.41 -11.84
CA ALA A 181 2.33 29.98 -13.22
C ALA A 181 3.15 30.86 -14.19
N ASN A 182 3.21 32.19 -13.97
CA ASN A 182 4.07 33.08 -14.75
C ASN A 182 5.54 32.66 -14.67
N ILE A 183 6.03 32.21 -13.52
CA ILE A 183 7.44 31.81 -13.35
C ILE A 183 7.67 30.38 -13.85
N LEU A 184 6.81 29.43 -13.45
CA LEU A 184 7.03 28.00 -13.62
C LEU A 184 6.78 27.49 -15.05
N HIS A 185 5.96 28.18 -15.86
CA HIS A 185 5.73 27.76 -17.26
C HIS A 185 6.98 27.91 -18.16
N GLU A 186 8.01 28.64 -17.72
CA GLU A 186 9.31 28.75 -18.41
C GLU A 186 10.22 27.52 -18.17
N TYR A 187 9.83 26.61 -17.25
CA TYR A 187 10.60 25.44 -16.84
C TYR A 187 9.93 24.12 -17.26
N SER A 188 10.74 23.12 -17.58
CA SER A 188 10.33 21.72 -17.71
C SER A 188 10.48 21.00 -16.36
N PHE A 189 9.51 20.16 -16.04
CA PHE A 189 9.51 19.27 -14.87
C PHE A 189 9.24 17.86 -15.36
N ASP A 190 9.75 16.86 -14.64
CA ASP A 190 9.48 15.46 -14.98
C ASP A 190 8.13 15.01 -14.39
N PHE A 191 7.74 15.57 -13.24
CA PHE A 191 6.41 15.48 -12.63
C PHE A 191 5.41 16.54 -13.16
N ASP A 192 4.13 16.30 -12.94
CA ASP A 192 3.04 17.20 -13.31
C ASP A 192 2.84 18.34 -12.28
N ILE A 193 2.50 19.56 -12.74
CA ILE A 193 2.07 20.66 -11.86
C ILE A 193 0.60 21.00 -12.09
N TYR A 194 -0.20 20.86 -11.04
CA TYR A 194 -1.63 21.15 -11.01
C TYR A 194 -1.89 22.50 -10.33
N TYR A 195 -2.24 23.51 -11.13
CA TYR A 195 -2.67 24.82 -10.65
C TYR A 195 -4.18 24.79 -10.44
N VAL A 196 -4.64 24.95 -9.19
CA VAL A 196 -6.03 24.68 -8.79
C VAL A 196 -6.64 25.87 -8.08
N LEU A 197 -7.85 26.24 -8.47
CA LEU A 197 -8.66 27.24 -7.78
C LEU A 197 -9.95 26.57 -7.28
N SER A 198 -10.00 26.32 -5.97
CA SER A 198 -11.22 25.86 -5.28
C SER A 198 -12.32 26.91 -5.39
N ILE A 199 -13.55 26.43 -5.53
CA ILE A 199 -14.78 27.21 -5.49
C ILE A 199 -15.76 26.43 -4.59
N GLY A 200 -16.28 26.99 -3.51
CA GLY A 200 -17.23 26.21 -2.72
C GLY A 200 -17.49 26.72 -1.32
N GLY A 201 -18.30 27.78 -1.25
CA GLY A 201 -18.73 28.41 -0.01
C GLY A 201 -19.20 27.45 1.10
N ARG A 202 -19.22 27.99 2.31
CA ARG A 202 -19.31 27.26 3.58
C ARG A 202 -20.68 26.56 3.72
N TYR A 203 -20.74 25.24 3.48
CA TYR A 203 -21.97 24.45 3.64
C TYR A 203 -22.31 24.19 5.12
N ASP A 204 -21.28 23.83 5.89
CA ASP A 204 -21.33 23.60 7.33
C ASP A 204 -20.01 24.12 7.96
N SER A 205 -19.79 23.94 9.26
CA SER A 205 -18.60 24.48 9.93
C SER A 205 -17.27 23.82 9.53
N ASP A 206 -17.27 22.69 8.83
CA ASP A 206 -16.11 21.78 8.80
C ASP A 206 -15.65 21.35 7.37
N ILE A 207 -16.23 21.92 6.29
CA ILE A 207 -16.00 21.46 4.90
C ILE A 207 -15.80 22.63 3.92
N ASP A 208 -14.80 22.50 3.04
CA ASP A 208 -14.68 23.23 1.75
C ASP A 208 -15.12 22.28 0.62
N TYR A 209 -16.15 22.67 -0.14
CA TYR A 209 -16.78 21.79 -1.12
C TYR A 209 -15.95 21.65 -2.42
N GLY A 210 -15.26 22.72 -2.85
CA GLY A 210 -14.42 22.69 -4.05
C GLY A 210 -13.12 21.94 -3.83
N SER A 211 -12.50 22.13 -2.66
CA SER A 211 -11.30 21.39 -2.26
C SER A 211 -11.60 19.90 -2.10
N ARG A 212 -12.77 19.54 -1.54
CA ARG A 212 -13.20 18.15 -1.41
C ARG A 212 -13.45 17.49 -2.77
N ALA A 213 -14.18 18.16 -3.66
CA ALA A 213 -14.42 17.68 -5.02
C ALA A 213 -13.13 17.48 -5.82
N PHE A 214 -12.14 18.36 -5.66
CA PHE A 214 -10.84 18.22 -6.31
C PHE A 214 -10.02 17.02 -5.79
N VAL A 215 -10.01 16.80 -4.47
CA VAL A 215 -9.33 15.64 -3.85
C VAL A 215 -10.01 14.33 -4.26
N GLU A 216 -11.35 14.29 -4.27
CA GLU A 216 -12.10 13.12 -4.73
C GLU A 216 -11.92 12.91 -6.25
N TRP A 217 -11.71 13.97 -7.04
CA TRP A 217 -11.31 13.83 -8.46
C TRP A 217 -9.91 13.22 -8.63
N ILE A 218 -8.91 13.63 -7.83
CA ILE A 218 -7.57 13.03 -7.83
C ILE A 218 -7.64 11.52 -7.60
N GLN A 219 -8.34 11.09 -6.54
CA GLN A 219 -8.46 9.68 -6.19
C GLN A 219 -9.17 8.87 -7.28
N ASN A 220 -10.24 9.42 -7.88
CA ASN A 220 -10.98 8.77 -8.97
C ASN A 220 -10.23 8.75 -10.32
N ASN A 221 -9.03 9.34 -10.42
CA ASN A 221 -8.19 9.33 -11.61
C ASN A 221 -6.80 8.70 -11.36
N ASN A 222 -6.59 8.07 -10.21
CA ASN A 222 -5.34 7.42 -9.81
C ASN A 222 -4.10 8.33 -9.99
N ILE A 223 -4.24 9.61 -9.63
CA ILE A 223 -3.13 10.58 -9.68
C ILE A 223 -2.43 10.53 -8.32
N ASP A 224 -1.16 10.13 -8.29
CA ASP A 224 -0.35 10.23 -7.08
C ASP A 224 0.05 11.69 -6.83
N ILE A 225 0.13 12.11 -5.57
CA ILE A 225 0.37 13.49 -5.18
C ILE A 225 1.57 13.55 -4.24
N PHE A 226 2.68 14.10 -4.74
CA PHE A 226 3.89 14.27 -3.94
C PHE A 226 3.71 15.29 -2.81
N THR A 227 3.07 16.43 -3.12
CA THR A 227 2.74 17.44 -2.11
C THR A 227 1.65 18.40 -2.60
N THR A 228 0.98 19.04 -1.65
CA THR A 228 -0.04 20.06 -1.89
C THR A 228 0.29 21.34 -1.13
N LEU A 229 0.51 22.45 -1.83
CA LEU A 229 0.62 23.78 -1.24
C LEU A 229 -0.72 24.50 -1.32
N ALA A 230 -1.45 24.54 -0.21
CA ALA A 230 -2.73 25.23 -0.10
C ALA A 230 -2.55 26.66 0.40
N PHE A 231 -2.59 27.62 -0.53
CA PHE A 231 -2.42 29.04 -0.26
C PHE A 231 -3.74 29.70 0.18
N ASP A 232 -3.66 30.46 1.27
CA ASP A 232 -4.79 31.16 1.91
C ASP A 232 -4.34 32.60 2.27
N LYS A 233 -5.03 33.30 3.18
CA LYS A 233 -4.77 34.66 3.67
C LYS A 233 -3.29 34.92 3.95
N MET A 234 -2.68 35.91 3.30
CA MET A 234 -1.26 36.23 3.47
C MET A 234 -0.92 37.70 3.69
N LEU A 235 -1.84 38.64 3.49
CA LEU A 235 -1.53 40.07 3.48
C LEU A 235 -1.35 40.67 4.88
N PHE A 236 -2.21 40.33 5.84
CA PHE A 236 -2.28 41.03 7.12
C PHE A 236 -0.98 40.96 7.94
N SER A 237 -0.38 42.10 8.30
CA SER A 237 0.88 42.17 9.05
C SER A 237 0.89 43.37 10.01
N ARG A 238 0.95 43.10 11.32
CA ARG A 238 0.81 44.12 12.37
C ARG A 238 2.09 44.32 13.17
N TYR A 239 2.62 45.54 13.13
CA TYR A 239 3.88 45.88 13.78
C TYR A 239 3.82 45.69 15.31
N GLY A 240 4.89 45.12 15.88
CA GLY A 240 5.03 44.89 17.33
C GLY A 240 4.45 43.56 17.84
N PHE A 241 3.80 42.75 17.00
CA PHE A 241 3.29 41.42 17.37
C PHE A 241 4.26 40.30 16.94
N ILE A 242 4.56 39.38 17.86
CA ILE A 242 5.43 38.23 17.62
C ILE A 242 4.85 37.38 16.47
N ASN A 243 5.71 36.97 15.55
CA ASN A 243 5.38 36.20 14.34
C ASN A 243 4.31 36.82 13.41
N SER A 244 3.90 38.08 13.57
CA SER A 244 2.91 38.69 12.66
C SER A 244 3.44 38.92 11.24
N ASN A 245 4.76 39.05 11.06
CA ASN A 245 5.38 39.14 9.72
C ASN A 245 5.90 37.78 9.20
N LYS A 246 5.52 36.67 9.85
CA LYS A 246 5.83 35.30 9.42
C LYS A 246 4.68 34.72 8.58
N ILE A 247 5.03 33.77 7.72
CA ILE A 247 4.16 32.86 6.97
C ILE A 247 4.19 31.53 7.73
N ALA A 248 3.03 30.96 8.01
CA ALA A 248 2.89 29.66 8.65
C ALA A 248 2.83 28.56 7.58
N LEU A 249 3.69 27.55 7.73
CA LEU A 249 3.59 26.27 7.05
C LEU A 249 2.96 25.30 8.07
N ARG A 250 1.67 24.97 7.88
CA ARG A 250 0.97 24.02 8.75
C ARG A 250 0.87 22.65 8.10
N THR A 251 1.29 21.62 8.83
CA THR A 251 1.22 20.22 8.43
C THR A 251 0.53 19.36 9.48
N SER A 252 0.08 18.17 9.09
CA SER A 252 -0.61 17.22 9.96
C SER A 252 0.36 16.59 10.98
N THR A 253 -0.19 15.80 11.92
CA THR A 253 0.59 15.03 12.90
C THR A 253 1.17 13.72 12.35
N ILE A 254 1.14 13.51 11.02
CA ILE A 254 1.61 12.27 10.37
C ILE A 254 3.13 12.16 10.44
N SER A 255 3.64 11.03 10.92
CA SER A 255 5.03 10.80 11.28
C SER A 255 5.91 10.27 10.12
N ASN A 256 5.76 10.82 8.91
CA ASN A 256 6.69 10.59 7.80
C ASN A 256 7.30 11.94 7.38
N TYR A 257 8.63 12.00 7.31
CA TYR A 257 9.39 13.23 7.06
C TYR A 257 9.14 13.81 5.67
N HIS A 258 9.12 12.99 4.60
CA HIS A 258 8.87 13.50 3.25
C HIS A 258 7.41 13.95 3.07
N PHE A 259 6.50 13.29 3.78
CA PHE A 259 5.08 13.65 3.83
C PHE A 259 4.80 14.99 4.56
N SER A 260 5.46 15.29 5.68
CA SER A 260 5.06 16.38 6.59
C SER A 260 6.12 17.42 6.97
N ASP A 261 7.40 17.20 6.66
CA ASP A 261 8.52 18.03 7.15
C ASP A 261 9.54 18.45 6.07
N TYR A 262 9.80 17.66 5.03
CA TYR A 262 10.84 17.93 4.03
C TYR A 262 10.58 19.18 3.17
N ILE A 263 9.42 19.27 2.52
CA ILE A 263 9.05 20.47 1.73
C ILE A 263 8.96 21.72 2.62
N PRO A 264 8.39 21.66 3.85
CA PRO A 264 8.49 22.76 4.80
C PRO A 264 9.93 23.11 5.25
N ASP A 265 10.83 22.13 5.35
CA ASP A 265 12.27 22.35 5.60
C ASP A 265 12.92 23.11 4.45
N LEU A 266 12.64 22.71 3.21
CA LEU A 266 13.22 23.31 2.01
C LEU A 266 12.75 24.77 1.82
N LEU A 267 11.45 25.04 2.00
CA LEU A 267 10.92 26.42 2.01
C LEU A 267 11.56 27.29 3.11
N VAL A 268 11.82 26.72 4.30
CA VAL A 268 12.50 27.41 5.41
C VAL A 268 13.98 27.65 5.08
N GLN A 269 14.69 26.70 4.47
CA GLN A 269 16.08 26.84 4.03
C GLN A 269 16.23 27.97 3.00
N ILE A 270 15.40 27.95 1.95
CA ILE A 270 15.44 28.91 0.86
C ILE A 270 15.19 30.33 1.40
N SER A 271 14.16 30.50 2.23
CA SER A 271 13.82 31.80 2.83
C SER A 271 14.86 32.30 3.85
N LYS A 272 15.59 31.40 4.53
CA LYS A 272 16.72 31.78 5.39
C LYS A 272 17.94 32.23 4.60
N GLN A 273 18.20 31.64 3.44
CA GLN A 273 19.43 31.82 2.69
C GLN A 273 19.36 32.95 1.65
N TYR A 274 18.24 33.07 0.95
CA TYR A 274 18.07 33.98 -0.19
C TYR A 274 17.01 35.06 0.05
N GLY A 275 16.00 34.74 0.86
CA GLY A 275 14.90 35.64 1.18
C GLY A 275 15.01 36.36 2.51
N SER A 276 13.85 36.66 3.11
CA SER A 276 13.71 37.48 4.31
C SER A 276 13.35 36.69 5.58
N ASN A 277 13.57 35.37 5.57
CA ASN A 277 13.33 34.43 6.68
C ASN A 277 11.90 34.59 7.24
N LYS A 278 10.88 34.39 6.37
CA LYS A 278 9.48 34.57 6.75
C LYS A 278 8.75 33.28 7.10
N PHE A 279 9.19 32.10 6.71
CA PHE A 279 8.49 30.88 7.12
C PHE A 279 8.69 30.54 8.59
N ILE A 280 7.71 29.84 9.15
CA ILE A 280 7.78 29.02 10.37
C ILE A 280 6.98 27.75 10.13
N ARG A 281 7.53 26.59 10.51
CA ARG A 281 6.78 25.34 10.62
C ARG A 281 5.90 25.37 11.87
N LEU A 282 4.69 24.85 11.74
CA LEU A 282 3.74 24.63 12.83
C LEU A 282 3.02 23.29 12.57
N ILE A 283 2.83 22.48 13.60
CA ILE A 283 1.83 21.40 13.53
C ILE A 283 0.45 22.07 13.54
N ASP A 284 -0.48 21.60 12.70
CA ASP A 284 -1.85 22.12 12.71
C ASP A 284 -2.58 21.79 14.04
N ASN A 285 -3.48 22.69 14.44
CA ASN A 285 -4.30 22.51 15.63
C ASN A 285 -5.69 23.07 15.34
N GLU A 286 -6.40 22.47 14.40
CA GLU A 286 -7.75 22.88 13.94
C GLU A 286 -7.70 24.28 13.31
N LYS A 287 -6.72 24.54 12.43
CA LYS A 287 -6.48 25.86 11.80
C LYS A 287 -6.40 25.81 10.28
N ALA A 288 -6.13 24.64 9.70
CA ALA A 288 -6.27 24.37 8.28
C ALA A 288 -7.68 23.90 7.89
N ASP A 289 -8.60 23.75 8.86
CA ASP A 289 -10.02 23.43 8.66
C ASP A 289 -10.61 24.30 7.54
N ARG A 290 -11.24 23.67 6.53
CA ARG A 290 -11.72 24.31 5.29
C ARG A 290 -10.57 24.84 4.40
N SER A 291 -9.55 24.02 4.17
CA SER A 291 -8.54 24.23 3.12
C SER A 291 -8.18 22.91 2.43
N THR A 292 -7.64 22.98 1.22
CA THR A 292 -7.23 21.80 0.45
C THR A 292 -6.22 20.92 1.18
N ALA A 293 -5.37 21.49 2.05
CA ALA A 293 -4.43 20.70 2.85
C ALA A 293 -5.15 19.79 3.86
N TYR A 294 -6.20 20.29 4.54
CA TYR A 294 -7.04 19.46 5.42
C TYR A 294 -7.79 18.38 4.62
N GLU A 295 -8.24 18.72 3.41
CA GLU A 295 -8.90 17.75 2.53
C GLU A 295 -7.97 16.61 2.06
N MET A 296 -6.69 16.91 1.81
CA MET A 296 -5.66 15.90 1.56
C MET A 296 -5.40 15.02 2.79
N TRP A 297 -5.22 15.62 3.97
CA TRP A 297 -4.94 14.86 5.21
C TRP A 297 -6.08 13.91 5.59
N ARG A 298 -7.35 14.27 5.32
CA ARG A 298 -8.53 13.40 5.51
C ARG A 298 -8.38 12.04 4.81
N VAL A 299 -7.72 12.02 3.66
CA VAL A 299 -7.55 10.83 2.80
C VAL A 299 -6.10 10.32 2.80
N ASN A 300 -5.30 10.73 3.78
CA ASN A 300 -3.88 10.37 3.92
C ASN A 300 -2.98 10.81 2.73
N LEU A 301 -3.32 11.91 2.06
CA LEU A 301 -2.46 12.56 1.06
C LEU A 301 -1.64 13.71 1.66
N PRO A 302 -0.43 13.99 1.15
CA PRO A 302 0.45 15.03 1.69
C PRO A 302 -0.06 16.43 1.34
N GLY A 303 0.04 17.33 2.31
CA GLY A 303 -0.44 18.70 2.15
C GLY A 303 0.05 19.66 3.23
N ILE A 304 0.16 20.93 2.86
CA ILE A 304 0.72 22.02 3.64
C ILE A 304 -0.20 23.22 3.50
N HIS A 305 -0.80 23.68 4.60
CA HIS A 305 -1.58 24.92 4.62
C HIS A 305 -0.62 26.10 4.78
N VAL A 306 -0.46 26.86 3.70
CA VAL A 306 0.44 28.01 3.58
C VAL A 306 -0.39 29.28 3.73
N THR A 307 -0.25 29.96 4.86
CA THR A 307 -1.09 31.13 5.20
C THR A 307 -0.34 32.06 6.15
N GLN A 308 -0.95 33.15 6.58
CA GLN A 308 -0.37 34.09 7.54
C GLN A 308 -0.06 33.44 8.89
N GLY A 309 0.90 34.03 9.62
CA GLY A 309 1.22 33.67 10.99
C GLY A 309 0.03 33.75 11.96
N TYR A 310 0.26 33.35 13.21
CA TYR A 310 -0.74 33.02 14.23
C TYR A 310 -1.83 34.09 14.55
N TYR A 311 -1.75 35.31 14.04
CA TYR A 311 -2.65 36.39 14.40
C TYR A 311 -3.88 36.49 13.47
N PRO A 312 -5.12 36.53 14.00
CA PRO A 312 -6.32 36.70 13.18
C PRO A 312 -6.42 38.14 12.63
N ASP A 313 -6.62 38.25 11.32
CA ASP A 313 -6.87 39.51 10.64
C ASP A 313 -8.27 40.06 11.02
N PRO A 314 -8.39 41.28 11.57
CA PRO A 314 -9.66 41.89 11.93
C PRO A 314 -10.43 42.47 10.72
N ASN A 315 -9.78 42.61 9.57
CA ASN A 315 -10.37 43.15 8.34
C ASN A 315 -10.91 42.04 7.43
N SER A 316 -10.34 40.83 7.52
CA SER A 316 -10.82 39.60 6.89
C SER A 316 -12.32 39.42 7.04
N ASP A 317 -12.92 38.89 5.99
CA ASP A 317 -14.36 38.59 5.90
C ASP A 317 -15.27 39.85 6.08
N SER A 318 -14.74 41.05 5.81
CA SER A 318 -15.45 42.33 5.96
C SER A 318 -15.27 43.27 4.76
N ILE A 319 -16.00 44.41 4.74
CA ILE A 319 -15.87 45.43 3.68
C ILE A 319 -14.49 46.10 3.63
N GLU A 320 -13.70 46.02 4.70
CA GLU A 320 -12.33 46.57 4.78
C GLU A 320 -11.27 45.58 4.25
N ASP A 321 -11.68 44.40 3.77
CA ASP A 321 -10.82 43.41 3.09
C ASP A 321 -10.52 43.83 1.64
N VAL A 322 -9.93 45.02 1.49
CA VAL A 322 -9.51 45.65 0.24
C VAL A 322 -8.01 45.55 0.03
N TRP A 323 -7.57 45.55 -1.23
CA TRP A 323 -6.19 45.30 -1.64
C TRP A 323 -5.17 46.34 -1.12
N ASP A 324 -5.61 47.57 -0.83
CA ASP A 324 -4.81 48.73 -0.44
C ASP A 324 -4.85 49.05 1.08
N ASN A 325 -5.39 48.14 1.91
CA ASN A 325 -5.50 48.32 3.36
C ASN A 325 -4.13 48.58 4.04
N ASP A 326 -4.06 49.58 4.92
CA ASP A 326 -2.83 49.98 5.64
C ASP A 326 -2.18 48.84 6.46
N GLU A 327 -2.94 47.84 6.93
CA GLU A 327 -2.42 46.66 7.65
C GLU A 327 -2.01 45.49 6.71
N TYR A 328 -2.20 45.61 5.39
CA TYR A 328 -1.87 44.57 4.39
C TYR A 328 -0.49 44.80 3.76
N LYS A 329 0.31 43.74 3.62
CA LYS A 329 1.70 43.80 3.13
C LYS A 329 2.01 42.63 2.18
N TYR A 330 2.47 42.97 0.97
CA TYR A 330 2.77 42.03 -0.11
C TYR A 330 4.15 41.36 0.02
N ASP A 331 4.96 41.76 1.02
CA ASP A 331 6.28 41.16 1.31
C ASP A 331 6.19 39.68 1.74
N LYS A 332 5.03 39.22 2.25
CA LYS A 332 4.76 37.80 2.50
C LYS A 332 4.39 37.03 1.21
N PRO A 333 3.37 37.42 0.42
CA PRO A 333 3.11 36.83 -0.90
C PRO A 333 4.32 36.72 -1.83
N VAL A 334 5.15 37.76 -1.93
CA VAL A 334 6.39 37.74 -2.73
C VAL A 334 7.31 36.61 -2.27
N GLU A 335 7.59 36.52 -0.96
CA GLU A 335 8.42 35.44 -0.42
C GLU A 335 7.80 34.05 -0.65
N THR A 336 6.48 33.91 -0.47
CA THR A 336 5.75 32.67 -0.76
C THR A 336 5.99 32.22 -2.19
N VAL A 337 5.83 33.12 -3.16
CA VAL A 337 6.04 32.83 -4.58
C VAL A 337 7.50 32.48 -4.85
N SER A 338 8.45 33.35 -4.46
CA SER A 338 9.87 33.14 -4.75
C SER A 338 10.38 31.83 -4.17
N ALA A 339 10.07 31.53 -2.92
CA ALA A 339 10.53 30.31 -2.27
C ALA A 339 9.83 29.05 -2.79
N THR A 340 8.55 29.14 -3.16
CA THR A 340 7.82 28.01 -3.76
C THR A 340 8.36 27.69 -5.16
N ALA A 341 8.51 28.70 -6.03
CA ALA A 341 9.05 28.47 -7.37
C ALA A 341 10.50 27.96 -7.30
N ALA A 342 11.32 28.51 -6.40
CA ALA A 342 12.67 28.03 -6.14
C ALA A 342 12.71 26.57 -5.66
N MET A 343 11.79 26.17 -4.75
CA MET A 343 11.67 24.80 -4.27
C MET A 343 11.27 23.84 -5.40
N LEU A 344 10.27 24.19 -6.21
CA LEU A 344 9.82 23.35 -7.33
C LEU A 344 10.90 23.19 -8.40
N VAL A 345 11.63 24.26 -8.72
CA VAL A 345 12.77 24.21 -9.65
C VAL A 345 13.93 23.42 -9.06
N GLN A 346 14.15 23.43 -7.73
CA GLN A 346 15.11 22.50 -7.11
C GLN A 346 14.71 21.04 -7.34
N LEU A 347 13.45 20.67 -7.04
CA LEU A 347 12.96 19.30 -7.29
C LEU A 347 13.12 18.91 -8.77
N GLY A 348 12.61 19.72 -9.70
CA GLY A 348 12.60 19.40 -11.13
C GLY A 348 13.95 19.41 -11.84
N MET A 349 14.98 20.06 -11.28
CA MET A 349 16.34 20.00 -11.82
C MET A 349 17.15 18.81 -11.29
N MET A 350 16.65 18.10 -10.27
CA MET A 350 17.38 17.06 -9.53
C MET A 350 17.08 15.64 -10.02
N ASN A 351 16.87 15.48 -11.33
CA ASN A 351 16.45 14.23 -11.97
C ASN A 351 17.56 13.15 -12.04
N GLY A 352 17.86 12.56 -10.88
CA GLY A 352 18.71 11.39 -10.72
C GLY A 352 20.21 11.70 -10.80
N ASN A 353 20.71 12.00 -12.01
CA ASN A 353 22.13 12.22 -12.27
C ASN A 353 22.72 13.50 -11.63
N HIS A 354 21.98 14.13 -10.71
CA HIS A 354 22.24 15.45 -10.19
C HIS A 354 22.44 15.47 -8.67
N ALA A 355 23.56 16.04 -8.25
CA ALA A 355 23.81 16.37 -6.85
C ALA A 355 23.51 17.85 -6.61
N ALA A 356 22.76 18.14 -5.54
CA ALA A 356 22.39 19.48 -5.12
C ALA A 356 23.64 20.27 -4.75
N ALA A 357 23.90 21.41 -5.40
CA ALA A 357 25.08 22.23 -5.13
C ALA A 357 24.71 23.67 -4.77
N HIS A 358 24.99 24.03 -3.51
CA HIS A 358 24.85 25.40 -3.00
C HIS A 358 26.23 26.06 -2.88
N TYR A 359 26.32 27.33 -3.28
CA TYR A 359 27.56 28.09 -3.34
C TYR A 359 27.44 29.40 -2.55
N MET A 360 28.53 29.85 -1.94
CA MET A 360 28.62 31.15 -1.29
C MET A 360 29.98 31.80 -1.55
N ASN A 361 29.99 33.05 -1.99
CA ASN A 361 31.18 33.90 -2.07
C ASN A 361 30.97 35.12 -1.17
N SER A 362 31.59 35.14 0.02
CA SER A 362 31.36 36.14 1.07
C SER A 362 32.69 36.73 1.55
N THR A 363 32.68 37.94 2.11
CA THR A 363 33.86 38.53 2.78
C THR A 363 33.57 38.70 4.27
N ILE A 364 34.10 37.78 5.06
CA ILE A 364 33.82 37.63 6.50
C ILE A 364 34.80 38.52 7.28
N PRO A 365 34.33 39.55 8.02
CA PRO A 365 35.20 40.36 8.86
C PRO A 365 35.81 39.59 10.03
N THR A 366 36.92 40.09 10.58
CA THR A 366 37.54 39.58 11.82
C THR A 366 36.52 39.41 12.94
N GLY A 367 36.40 38.21 13.51
CA GLY A 367 35.48 37.92 14.62
C GLY A 367 34.00 37.98 14.23
N GLN A 368 33.66 37.71 12.97
CA GLN A 368 32.31 37.53 12.46
C GLN A 368 32.17 36.16 11.80
N SER A 369 30.93 35.78 11.48
CA SER A 369 30.61 34.53 10.78
C SER A 369 29.77 34.75 9.52
N SER A 370 29.68 33.70 8.70
CA SER A 370 28.79 33.59 7.54
C SER A 370 28.27 32.15 7.49
N ASN A 371 26.98 31.99 7.21
CA ASN A 371 26.28 30.69 7.29
C ASN A 371 25.75 30.31 5.90
N LEU A 372 25.87 29.05 5.49
CA LEU A 372 25.15 28.48 4.35
C LEU A 372 24.26 27.33 4.85
N PHE A 373 22.98 27.38 4.52
CA PHE A 373 21.98 26.40 4.97
C PHE A 373 21.80 25.27 3.94
N PHE A 374 21.46 24.06 4.40
CA PHE A 374 21.01 22.96 3.54
C PHE A 374 20.00 22.06 4.29
N VAL A 375 19.27 21.23 3.53
CA VAL A 375 18.37 20.19 4.06
C VAL A 375 18.93 18.86 3.59
N ALA A 376 18.92 17.84 4.45
CA ALA A 376 19.22 16.47 4.03
C ALA A 376 18.00 15.58 4.29
N SER A 377 17.45 14.99 3.23
CA SER A 377 16.37 14.01 3.27
C SER A 377 16.85 12.62 3.66
N VAL A 378 17.91 12.14 3.01
CA VAL A 378 18.56 10.85 3.30
C VAL A 378 19.72 10.96 4.29
N ASN A 379 20.05 9.82 4.91
CA ASN A 379 21.21 9.63 5.78
C ASN A 379 22.51 9.36 4.95
N ASP A 380 22.86 10.20 3.98
CA ASP A 380 24.09 10.04 3.17
C ASP A 380 25.18 11.10 3.47
N PHE A 381 26.14 11.37 2.57
CA PHE A 381 27.34 12.16 2.79
C PHE A 381 27.27 13.53 2.13
N VAL A 382 27.16 14.54 2.99
CA VAL A 382 27.33 15.94 2.62
C VAL A 382 28.83 16.24 2.49
N ASN A 383 29.24 16.74 1.33
CA ASN A 383 30.58 17.23 1.07
C ASN A 383 30.57 18.76 1.16
N VAL A 384 31.54 19.35 1.86
CA VAL A 384 31.68 20.80 2.02
C VAL A 384 33.10 21.20 1.70
N THR A 385 33.29 22.10 0.72
CA THR A 385 34.60 22.68 0.39
C THR A 385 34.59 24.16 0.72
N ILE A 386 35.59 24.63 1.46
CA ILE A 386 35.75 26.02 1.89
C ILE A 386 37.18 26.45 1.55
N SER A 387 37.32 27.55 0.81
CA SER A 387 38.62 28.09 0.40
C SER A 387 38.72 29.61 0.62
N TRP A 388 39.91 30.08 1.01
CA TRP A 388 40.18 31.49 1.35
C TRP A 388 41.68 31.83 1.21
N PRO A 389 42.09 33.12 1.17
CA PRO A 389 43.50 33.51 1.10
C PRO A 389 44.36 33.06 2.30
N GLU A 390 45.60 32.65 2.01
CA GLU A 390 46.59 32.19 3.02
C GLU A 390 46.77 33.20 4.18
N GLY A 391 47.05 32.66 5.38
CA GLY A 391 47.40 33.47 6.54
C GLY A 391 46.21 33.97 7.37
N THR A 392 44.98 33.59 7.03
CA THR A 392 43.82 33.72 7.92
C THR A 392 43.48 32.36 8.53
N GLN A 393 43.12 32.32 9.81
CA GLN A 393 42.58 31.11 10.45
C GLN A 393 41.05 31.15 10.40
N LEU A 394 40.41 30.11 9.86
CA LEU A 394 38.96 29.95 9.85
C LEU A 394 38.56 28.71 10.65
N GLN A 395 37.37 28.78 11.24
CA GLN A 395 36.65 27.66 11.83
C GLN A 395 35.41 27.39 10.99
N ALA A 396 35.16 26.12 10.64
CA ALA A 396 33.93 25.67 10.01
C ALA A 396 33.22 24.69 10.94
N ASN A 397 31.95 24.96 11.23
CA ASN A 397 31.08 24.11 12.04
C ASN A 397 29.88 23.66 11.20
N ILE A 398 29.57 22.37 11.18
CA ILE A 398 28.26 21.86 10.74
C ILE A 398 27.37 21.78 11.98
N ILE A 399 26.23 22.46 11.95
CA ILE A 399 25.29 22.59 13.08
C ILE A 399 23.91 22.11 12.62
N ARG A 400 23.22 21.32 13.45
CA ARG A 400 21.84 20.88 13.17
C ARG A 400 20.86 21.95 13.66
N SER A 401 20.22 22.67 12.73
CA SER A 401 19.52 23.94 12.99
C SER A 401 18.40 23.82 14.04
N SER A 402 17.70 22.68 14.08
CA SER A 402 16.61 22.39 15.02
C SER A 402 17.04 22.21 16.48
N THR A 403 18.34 22.04 16.74
CA THR A 403 18.90 21.79 18.08
C THR A 403 20.08 22.70 18.45
N SER A 404 20.54 23.53 17.50
CA SER A 404 21.78 24.32 17.61
C SER A 404 23.01 23.50 18.03
N THR A 405 23.00 22.18 17.78
CA THR A 405 24.09 21.27 18.17
C THR A 405 25.12 21.19 17.04
N SER A 406 26.39 21.44 17.35
CA SER A 406 27.49 21.21 16.40
C SER A 406 27.71 19.71 16.26
N MET A 407 27.57 19.21 15.03
CA MET A 407 27.71 17.81 14.64
C MET A 407 29.11 17.51 14.10
N TYR A 408 29.75 18.52 13.51
CA TYR A 408 31.13 18.48 13.02
C TYR A 408 31.79 19.85 13.20
N GLN A 409 33.10 19.88 13.46
CA GLN A 409 33.91 21.09 13.58
C GLN A 409 35.30 20.85 13.02
N ARG A 410 35.82 21.82 12.25
CA ARG A 410 37.21 21.85 11.77
C ARG A 410 37.76 23.28 11.83
N ILE A 411 39.03 23.44 12.19
CA ILE A 411 39.72 24.73 12.28
C ILE A 411 41.04 24.62 11.52
N GLU A 412 41.29 25.49 10.56
CA GLU A 412 42.49 25.45 9.70
C GLU A 412 43.02 26.85 9.38
N ASN A 413 44.25 26.91 8.86
CA ASN A 413 44.92 28.14 8.45
C ASN A 413 45.68 28.03 7.11
N ASP A 414 45.46 26.93 6.38
CA ASP A 414 46.18 26.49 5.17
C ASP A 414 45.41 26.75 3.86
N SER A 415 44.40 27.63 3.91
CA SER A 415 43.52 28.01 2.80
C SER A 415 42.45 27.00 2.36
N LEU A 416 42.35 25.81 2.96
CA LEU A 416 41.42 24.78 2.49
C LEU A 416 40.83 23.91 3.61
N ILE A 417 39.51 24.00 3.79
CA ILE A 417 38.73 23.03 4.57
C ILE A 417 37.92 22.17 3.58
N ILE A 418 38.13 20.86 3.66
CA ILE A 418 37.24 19.84 3.06
C ILE A 418 36.62 19.07 4.22
N MET A 419 35.31 18.87 4.19
CA MET A 419 34.57 18.05 5.14
C MET A 419 33.68 17.08 4.37
N LYS A 420 33.70 15.80 4.76
CA LYS A 420 32.72 14.79 4.32
C LYS A 420 32.01 14.30 5.58
N TYR A 421 30.74 14.66 5.73
CA TYR A 421 29.94 14.47 6.93
C TYR A 421 28.69 13.66 6.59
N ARG A 422 28.35 12.63 7.38
CA ARG A 422 27.12 11.84 7.14
C ARG A 422 25.92 12.51 7.83
N SER A 423 24.87 12.84 7.09
CA SER A 423 23.69 13.61 7.52
C SER A 423 22.72 12.83 8.42
N VAL A 424 23.21 12.31 9.55
CA VAL A 424 22.41 11.53 10.49
C VAL A 424 22.00 12.36 11.72
N PRO A 425 20.69 12.50 12.03
CA PRO A 425 19.52 12.19 11.20
C PRO A 425 19.14 13.34 10.26
N ARG A 426 18.24 13.06 9.30
CA ARG A 426 17.61 14.00 8.37
C ARG A 426 17.04 15.29 8.98
N GLY A 427 16.87 16.32 8.14
CA GLY A 427 16.38 17.66 8.50
C GLY A 427 17.34 18.82 8.17
N GLU A 428 17.05 19.99 8.74
CA GLU A 428 17.83 21.23 8.55
C GLU A 428 19.24 21.21 9.15
N TYR A 429 20.21 21.70 8.38
CA TYR A 429 21.57 21.96 8.79
C TYR A 429 22.06 23.36 8.36
N GLU A 430 23.05 23.89 9.08
CA GLU A 430 23.80 25.08 8.69
C GLU A 430 25.30 24.84 8.78
N VAL A 431 26.05 25.33 7.79
CA VAL A 431 27.51 25.40 7.82
C VAL A 431 27.92 26.81 8.20
N VAL A 432 28.41 26.98 9.43
CA VAL A 432 28.87 28.26 9.98
C VAL A 432 30.37 28.38 9.82
N ILE A 433 30.83 29.37 9.05
CA ILE A 433 32.25 29.76 8.99
C ILE A 433 32.46 30.95 9.92
N GLU A 434 33.39 30.84 10.88
CA GLU A 434 33.84 31.93 11.75
C GLU A 434 35.27 32.36 11.39
N ASN A 435 35.51 33.66 11.24
CA ASN A 435 36.83 34.21 10.97
C ASN A 435 37.58 34.51 12.29
N LEU A 436 38.49 33.60 12.66
CA LEU A 436 39.35 33.70 13.84
C LEU A 436 40.66 34.48 13.58
N GLY A 437 40.94 34.86 12.33
CA GLY A 437 42.13 35.61 11.95
C GLY A 437 42.07 37.09 12.32
N SER A 438 43.16 37.82 12.05
CA SER A 438 43.27 39.26 12.37
C SER A 438 42.76 40.20 11.27
N HIS A 439 42.39 39.68 10.10
CA HIS A 439 41.94 40.45 8.93
C HIS A 439 40.66 39.85 8.34
N ASN A 440 39.89 40.66 7.61
CA ASN A 440 38.77 40.19 6.81
C ASN A 440 39.26 39.19 5.74
N ALA A 441 38.59 38.06 5.60
CA ALA A 441 38.87 37.07 4.55
C ALA A 441 37.71 36.99 3.57
N THR A 442 38.03 36.99 2.27
CA THR A 442 37.08 36.57 1.23
C THR A 442 37.11 35.05 1.15
N VAL A 443 35.95 34.42 1.26
CA VAL A 443 35.76 32.99 1.40
C VAL A 443 34.82 32.50 0.31
N SER A 444 35.18 31.40 -0.33
CA SER A 444 34.34 30.66 -1.27
C SER A 444 33.99 29.31 -0.64
N MET A 445 32.69 29.05 -0.44
CA MET A 445 32.16 27.77 0.02
C MET A 445 31.35 27.11 -1.09
N ASN A 446 31.44 25.78 -1.20
CA ASN A 446 30.35 24.96 -1.72
C ASN A 446 29.89 23.92 -0.70
N ILE A 447 28.64 23.48 -0.85
CA ILE A 447 28.07 22.29 -0.21
C ILE A 447 27.48 21.45 -1.33
N THR A 448 27.81 20.15 -1.37
CA THR A 448 27.21 19.20 -2.31
C THR A 448 26.71 17.94 -1.61
N TYR A 449 25.51 17.50 -1.95
CA TYR A 449 24.83 16.33 -1.38
C TYR A 449 23.85 15.74 -2.40
N TYR A 450 23.45 14.49 -2.21
CA TYR A 450 22.30 13.91 -2.92
C TYR A 450 21.03 14.11 -2.12
N GLU A 451 19.91 14.22 -2.83
CA GLU A 451 18.58 14.24 -2.24
C GLU A 451 17.87 12.91 -2.55
N ASP A 452 17.02 12.56 -1.59
CA ASP A 452 15.97 11.55 -1.56
C ASP A 452 14.67 12.38 -1.53
N PHE A 453 13.70 12.09 -2.41
CA PHE A 453 12.51 12.94 -2.54
C PHE A 453 11.25 12.23 -2.04
N ASP A 454 10.91 11.06 -2.60
CA ASP A 454 9.71 10.30 -2.22
C ASP A 454 9.82 9.61 -0.85
N GLY A 455 11.01 9.16 -0.46
CA GLY A 455 11.30 8.66 0.88
C GLY A 455 11.61 7.20 1.05
N ASP A 456 11.89 6.45 -0.03
CA ASP A 456 12.31 5.05 0.07
C ASP A 456 13.66 4.89 0.84
N SER A 457 14.55 5.88 0.77
CA SER A 457 15.92 5.95 1.30
C SER A 457 17.04 5.47 0.36
N LEU A 458 16.79 5.33 -0.94
CA LEU A 458 17.78 5.56 -1.99
C LEU A 458 18.13 7.07 -2.05
N HIS A 459 18.82 7.48 -3.11
CA HIS A 459 19.17 8.87 -3.37
C HIS A 459 19.44 9.07 -4.87
N GLY A 460 19.27 10.29 -5.39
CA GLY A 460 19.20 10.54 -6.84
C GLY A 460 20.24 9.80 -7.69
N GLY A 461 21.50 9.82 -7.23
CA GLY A 461 22.61 9.20 -7.94
C GLY A 461 22.58 7.67 -8.01
N THR A 462 21.75 6.98 -7.24
CA THR A 462 21.57 5.52 -7.25
C THR A 462 20.34 5.13 -8.05
N GLU A 463 19.21 5.82 -7.87
CA GLU A 463 18.03 5.65 -8.73
C GLU A 463 18.43 5.83 -10.21
N ALA A 464 19.26 6.83 -10.51
CA ALA A 464 19.84 7.06 -11.84
C ALA A 464 20.85 6.00 -12.35
N GLU A 465 21.52 5.26 -11.45
CA GLU A 465 22.41 4.16 -11.81
C GLU A 465 21.63 2.87 -12.10
N LEU A 466 20.44 2.72 -11.51
CA LEU A 466 19.52 1.60 -11.70
C LEU A 466 18.55 1.83 -12.87
N GLY A 467 18.14 3.08 -13.08
CA GLY A 467 17.11 3.48 -14.04
C GLY A 467 15.73 3.74 -13.42
N THR A 468 15.63 3.70 -12.09
CA THR A 468 14.39 3.94 -11.33
C THR A 468 14.12 5.44 -11.15
N SER A 469 12.95 5.81 -10.60
CA SER A 469 12.49 7.20 -10.61
C SER A 469 12.68 7.91 -9.27
N VAL A 470 13.44 9.01 -9.27
CA VAL A 470 13.64 9.89 -8.09
C VAL A 470 12.40 10.59 -7.53
N TYR A 471 11.23 10.24 -8.05
CA TYR A 471 9.95 10.75 -7.56
C TYR A 471 9.02 9.62 -7.15
N PHE A 472 9.28 8.35 -7.49
CA PHE A 472 8.41 7.24 -7.12
C PHE A 472 9.21 6.19 -6.37
N ALA A 473 8.89 6.09 -5.09
CA ALA A 473 9.49 5.16 -4.13
C ALA A 473 9.28 3.67 -4.47
N ASP A 474 8.51 3.41 -5.51
CA ASP A 474 7.93 2.18 -6.06
C ASP A 474 7.79 2.48 -7.56
N SER A 475 8.75 2.01 -8.36
CA SER A 475 8.96 2.50 -9.74
C SER A 475 8.17 1.77 -10.82
N ASP A 476 7.74 0.53 -10.59
CA ASP A 476 6.88 -0.25 -11.51
C ASP A 476 5.44 -0.42 -11.01
N SER A 477 5.15 -0.10 -9.74
CA SER A 477 3.83 -0.11 -9.09
C SER A 477 3.31 -1.46 -8.58
N ASP A 478 4.20 -2.39 -8.22
CA ASP A 478 3.87 -3.68 -7.58
C ASP A 478 3.49 -3.57 -6.08
N ASN A 479 3.76 -2.43 -5.42
CA ASN A 479 3.60 -2.12 -3.99
C ASN A 479 4.79 -2.49 -3.06
N ILE A 480 5.92 -2.94 -3.59
CA ILE A 480 7.23 -2.91 -2.91
C ILE A 480 7.90 -1.55 -3.19
N ASN A 481 8.86 -1.17 -2.35
CA ASN A 481 9.70 0.00 -2.57
C ASN A 481 11.01 -0.39 -3.28
N ASP A 482 11.52 0.43 -4.20
CA ASP A 482 12.80 0.22 -4.89
C ASP A 482 13.92 -0.19 -3.92
N ASN A 483 14.07 0.53 -2.79
CA ASN A 483 15.09 0.21 -1.79
C ASN A 483 14.92 -1.17 -1.12
N VAL A 484 13.70 -1.68 -0.98
CA VAL A 484 13.40 -2.98 -0.38
C VAL A 484 13.72 -4.08 -1.38
N GLU A 485 13.33 -3.91 -2.64
CA GLU A 485 13.66 -4.81 -3.73
C GLU A 485 15.16 -5.02 -3.88
N ILE A 486 15.95 -3.94 -3.92
CA ILE A 486 17.43 -4.02 -3.99
C ILE A 486 18.03 -4.75 -2.77
N GLN A 487 17.34 -4.75 -1.62
CA GLN A 487 17.74 -5.50 -0.43
C GLN A 487 17.32 -6.98 -0.47
N MET A 488 16.26 -7.32 -1.20
CA MET A 488 15.85 -8.70 -1.50
C MET A 488 16.72 -9.31 -2.61
N GLY A 489 16.97 -8.54 -3.67
CA GLY A 489 17.63 -8.91 -4.92
C GLY A 489 16.77 -8.75 -6.19
N THR A 490 15.51 -8.31 -6.07
CA THR A 490 14.50 -8.20 -7.15
C THR A 490 14.73 -6.98 -8.06
N SER A 491 13.85 -6.78 -9.05
CA SER A 491 14.03 -5.84 -10.15
C SER A 491 13.05 -4.65 -10.09
N PRO A 492 13.44 -3.46 -9.59
CA PRO A 492 12.58 -2.27 -9.38
C PRO A 492 12.18 -1.52 -10.66
N LEU A 493 11.83 -2.28 -11.68
CA LEU A 493 11.48 -1.93 -13.06
C LEU A 493 10.63 -3.03 -13.74
N LEU A 494 10.22 -4.07 -13.01
CA LEU A 494 9.47 -5.25 -13.46
C LEU A 494 8.57 -5.73 -12.31
N GLU A 495 7.25 -5.50 -12.43
CA GLU A 495 6.22 -5.99 -11.48
C GLU A 495 6.33 -7.50 -11.16
N ASP A 496 6.94 -8.27 -12.05
CA ASP A 496 7.10 -9.73 -12.04
C ASP A 496 8.57 -10.03 -12.44
N SER A 497 9.41 -10.39 -11.46
CA SER A 497 10.87 -10.51 -11.63
C SER A 497 11.34 -11.70 -12.47
N ASP A 498 10.58 -12.81 -12.54
CA ASP A 498 10.99 -14.02 -13.27
C ASP A 498 10.04 -14.50 -14.38
N ASN A 499 8.85 -13.89 -14.46
CA ASN A 499 7.86 -13.92 -15.54
C ASN A 499 6.94 -15.15 -15.55
N ASP A 500 6.44 -15.51 -14.37
CA ASP A 500 5.52 -16.64 -14.14
C ASP A 500 4.03 -16.25 -14.13
N GLY A 501 3.69 -15.03 -13.67
CA GLY A 501 2.33 -14.50 -13.55
C GLY A 501 1.90 -14.01 -12.16
N ALA A 502 2.69 -14.23 -11.11
CA ALA A 502 2.62 -13.48 -9.86
C ALA A 502 3.38 -12.14 -9.98
N ASN A 503 3.20 -11.25 -9.02
CA ASN A 503 4.14 -10.13 -8.78
C ASN A 503 4.94 -10.40 -7.51
N ASP A 504 6.12 -9.78 -7.43
CA ASP A 504 7.06 -9.94 -6.32
C ASP A 504 6.38 -9.65 -4.95
N PHE A 505 5.44 -8.70 -4.89
CA PHE A 505 4.61 -8.44 -3.72
C PHE A 505 3.65 -9.58 -3.35
N GLU A 506 2.98 -10.19 -4.32
CA GLU A 506 2.09 -11.34 -4.11
C GLU A 506 2.88 -12.56 -3.64
N GLU A 507 4.02 -12.87 -4.26
CA GLU A 507 4.93 -13.93 -3.79
C GLU A 507 5.37 -13.71 -2.34
N LEU A 508 5.72 -12.47 -1.96
CA LEU A 508 5.99 -12.11 -0.56
C LEU A 508 4.80 -12.32 0.39
N GLN A 509 3.54 -12.32 -0.09
CA GLN A 509 2.37 -12.62 0.75
C GLN A 509 2.18 -14.13 0.96
N TYR A 510 2.41 -14.95 -0.07
CA TYR A 510 2.28 -16.41 0.01
C TYR A 510 3.52 -17.08 0.60
N GLY A 511 4.69 -16.43 0.50
CA GLY A 511 5.96 -16.92 1.03
C GLY A 511 6.82 -17.65 0.02
N SER A 512 6.48 -17.56 -1.28
CA SER A 512 7.27 -18.08 -2.38
C SER A 512 8.43 -17.14 -2.73
N ASN A 513 9.10 -17.33 -3.89
CA ASN A 513 10.43 -16.77 -4.11
C ASN A 513 10.62 -16.12 -5.51
N PRO A 514 10.72 -14.77 -5.60
CA PRO A 514 10.67 -13.97 -6.85
C PRO A 514 11.91 -14.04 -7.75
N TYR A 515 12.42 -15.26 -7.94
CA TYR A 515 13.50 -15.66 -8.85
C TYR A 515 13.34 -17.13 -9.32
N LEU A 516 12.29 -17.81 -8.88
CA LEU A 516 11.93 -19.19 -9.21
C LEU A 516 10.43 -19.23 -9.53
N ASN A 517 10.11 -19.25 -10.82
CA ASN A 517 8.78 -19.41 -11.43
C ASN A 517 8.02 -20.71 -11.05
N ASP A 518 8.50 -21.45 -10.06
CA ASP A 518 8.27 -22.86 -9.71
C ASP A 518 9.06 -23.06 -8.40
N THR A 519 8.54 -22.55 -7.29
CA THR A 519 9.27 -22.41 -6.02
C THR A 519 9.53 -23.75 -5.32
N ASP A 520 8.58 -24.69 -5.37
CA ASP A 520 8.67 -25.98 -4.69
C ASP A 520 9.24 -27.12 -5.57
N GLY A 521 9.07 -27.03 -6.89
CA GLY A 521 9.54 -27.97 -7.89
C GLY A 521 8.49 -28.95 -8.45
N ASP A 522 7.19 -28.73 -8.26
CA ASP A 522 6.11 -29.60 -8.74
C ASP A 522 5.87 -29.55 -10.28
N GLN A 523 6.31 -28.47 -10.95
CA GLN A 523 6.13 -28.10 -12.38
C GLN A 523 4.84 -27.32 -12.75
N LEU A 524 4.10 -26.80 -11.77
CA LEU A 524 3.18 -25.68 -11.95
C LEU A 524 3.98 -24.36 -12.00
N LEU A 525 3.38 -23.25 -11.56
CA LEU A 525 3.97 -21.91 -11.52
C LEU A 525 3.31 -21.18 -10.36
N ASP A 526 4.07 -20.54 -9.47
CA ASP A 526 3.59 -19.84 -8.30
C ASP A 526 2.36 -18.93 -8.62
N GLY A 527 2.41 -18.15 -9.69
CA GLY A 527 1.33 -17.30 -10.19
C GLY A 527 0.11 -18.05 -10.75
N PHE A 528 0.26 -19.30 -11.19
CA PHE A 528 -0.85 -20.18 -11.58
C PHE A 528 -1.56 -20.78 -10.36
N GLU A 529 -0.82 -21.06 -9.29
CA GLU A 529 -1.27 -21.66 -8.02
C GLU A 529 -1.95 -20.62 -7.13
N ILE A 530 -1.31 -19.46 -6.95
CA ILE A 530 -1.88 -18.26 -6.30
C ILE A 530 -3.22 -17.88 -6.95
N ALA A 531 -3.30 -17.92 -8.29
CA ALA A 531 -4.54 -17.64 -9.03
C ALA A 531 -5.66 -18.70 -8.82
N ARG A 532 -5.36 -19.82 -8.15
CA ARG A 532 -6.30 -20.89 -7.77
C ARG A 532 -6.51 -21.05 -6.27
N ASN A 533 -5.76 -20.35 -5.43
CA ASN A 533 -5.70 -20.50 -3.96
C ASN A 533 -5.00 -21.81 -3.50
N MET A 534 -4.10 -22.36 -4.33
CA MET A 534 -3.12 -23.40 -3.95
C MET A 534 -1.91 -22.77 -3.23
N ASP A 535 -1.07 -23.56 -2.56
CA ASP A 535 0.12 -23.07 -1.82
C ASP A 535 1.40 -23.26 -2.64
N PRO A 536 1.97 -22.19 -3.24
CA PRO A 536 3.18 -22.25 -4.10
C PRO A 536 4.48 -22.60 -3.34
N THR A 537 4.37 -23.14 -2.13
CA THR A 537 5.49 -23.63 -1.34
C THR A 537 5.34 -25.10 -0.94
N ASN A 538 4.29 -25.80 -1.41
CA ASN A 538 3.96 -27.18 -1.03
C ASN A 538 3.32 -27.99 -2.17
N THR A 539 3.99 -29.08 -2.59
CA THR A 539 3.66 -29.88 -3.79
C THR A 539 2.41 -30.77 -3.67
N ASP A 540 1.53 -30.43 -2.73
CA ASP A 540 0.46 -31.25 -2.11
C ASP A 540 -0.34 -30.25 -1.24
N SER A 541 -1.12 -29.37 -1.89
CA SER A 541 -1.70 -28.16 -1.29
C SER A 541 -2.67 -28.40 -0.12
N ASP A 542 -3.21 -29.61 0.03
CA ASP A 542 -4.16 -29.99 1.08
C ASP A 542 -3.74 -31.18 1.97
N ASP A 543 -2.52 -31.70 1.83
CA ASP A 543 -1.90 -32.80 2.60
C ASP A 543 -2.57 -34.20 2.41
N ASP A 544 -3.09 -34.53 1.21
CA ASP A 544 -3.89 -35.76 0.94
C ASP A 544 -3.11 -37.00 0.42
N GLU A 545 -1.81 -36.86 0.12
CA GLU A 545 -0.90 -37.82 -0.53
C GLU A 545 -0.94 -37.88 -2.09
N ILE A 546 -1.76 -37.07 -2.78
CA ILE A 546 -1.56 -36.68 -4.20
C ILE A 546 -0.71 -35.37 -4.24
N GLY A 547 -0.40 -34.86 -5.43
CA GLY A 547 0.18 -33.52 -5.61
C GLY A 547 -0.49 -32.77 -6.75
N ASP A 548 -0.59 -31.45 -6.59
CA ASP A 548 -1.38 -30.51 -7.41
C ASP A 548 -1.26 -30.74 -8.93
N TYR A 549 -0.04 -30.98 -9.44
CA TYR A 549 0.17 -31.30 -10.85
C TYR A 549 -0.57 -32.57 -11.31
N ASP A 550 -0.46 -33.66 -10.55
CA ASP A 550 -1.08 -34.95 -10.91
C ASP A 550 -2.60 -34.90 -10.69
N GLU A 551 -3.09 -34.15 -9.72
CA GLU A 551 -4.52 -33.83 -9.63
C GLU A 551 -5.03 -33.09 -10.87
N ILE A 552 -4.42 -31.96 -11.24
CA ILE A 552 -4.88 -31.13 -12.35
C ILE A 552 -4.77 -31.83 -13.72
N TYR A 553 -3.77 -32.72 -13.90
CA TYR A 553 -3.46 -33.32 -15.20
C TYR A 553 -3.69 -34.83 -15.33
N THR A 554 -3.79 -35.57 -14.22
CA THR A 554 -3.98 -37.04 -14.19
C THR A 554 -5.35 -37.45 -13.64
N TYR A 555 -5.80 -36.89 -12.50
CA TYR A 555 -6.99 -37.35 -11.76
C TYR A 555 -8.25 -36.48 -11.93
N PHE A 556 -8.08 -35.16 -12.11
CA PHE A 556 -9.12 -34.13 -12.27
C PHE A 556 -9.94 -33.80 -11.00
N THR A 557 -9.32 -33.95 -9.84
CA THR A 557 -9.74 -33.54 -8.49
C THR A 557 -9.55 -32.02 -8.27
N ASP A 558 -9.77 -31.50 -7.05
CA ASP A 558 -9.64 -30.08 -6.67
C ASP A 558 -8.53 -29.91 -5.59
N PRO A 559 -7.31 -29.44 -5.96
CA PRO A 559 -6.11 -29.33 -5.07
C PRO A 559 -6.21 -28.34 -3.90
N THR A 560 -7.40 -28.09 -3.40
CA THR A 560 -7.68 -27.27 -2.21
C THR A 560 -8.66 -27.99 -1.27
N ARG A 561 -8.78 -29.31 -1.45
CA ARG A 561 -9.79 -30.22 -0.92
C ARG A 561 -9.26 -31.66 -0.80
N GLU A 562 -8.94 -32.05 0.44
CA GLU A 562 -8.78 -33.46 0.91
C GLU A 562 -9.86 -34.47 0.42
N ASP A 563 -10.99 -34.02 -0.15
CA ASP A 563 -12.24 -34.74 -0.44
C ASP A 563 -12.98 -34.01 -1.58
N SER A 564 -12.85 -34.44 -2.84
CA SER A 564 -13.41 -33.73 -4.01
C SER A 564 -14.93 -33.83 -4.13
N ASP A 565 -15.52 -34.99 -3.80
CA ASP A 565 -16.91 -35.33 -4.13
C ASP A 565 -17.91 -35.23 -2.96
N PHE A 566 -17.41 -35.08 -1.74
CA PHE A 566 -18.11 -34.94 -0.47
C PHE A 566 -18.73 -36.24 0.12
N ASP A 567 -18.23 -37.43 -0.22
CA ASP A 567 -18.51 -38.71 0.50
C ASP A 567 -17.91 -38.74 1.91
N GLY A 568 -16.65 -38.30 2.06
CA GLY A 568 -15.88 -38.32 3.31
C GLY A 568 -14.79 -39.41 3.43
N LEU A 569 -14.38 -40.00 2.30
CA LEU A 569 -13.04 -40.51 2.06
C LEU A 569 -12.07 -39.36 1.69
N GLU A 570 -10.82 -39.71 1.41
CA GLU A 570 -9.76 -38.78 0.98
C GLU A 570 -9.33 -39.20 -0.46
N ASP A 571 -9.17 -38.26 -1.41
CA ASP A 571 -9.02 -38.59 -2.84
C ASP A 571 -7.81 -39.50 -3.12
N GLY A 572 -6.68 -39.24 -2.45
CA GLY A 572 -5.46 -40.03 -2.49
C GLY A 572 -5.63 -41.41 -1.88
N PHE A 573 -6.47 -41.54 -0.84
CA PHE A 573 -6.88 -42.85 -0.32
C PHE A 573 -7.71 -43.61 -1.37
N GLU A 574 -8.66 -42.97 -2.03
CA GLU A 574 -9.52 -43.57 -3.05
C GLU A 574 -8.74 -44.07 -4.26
N ILE A 575 -7.83 -43.26 -4.78
CA ILE A 575 -6.89 -43.64 -5.84
C ILE A 575 -6.00 -44.83 -5.39
N SER A 576 -5.58 -44.86 -4.13
CA SER A 576 -4.80 -45.99 -3.57
C SER A 576 -5.62 -47.29 -3.45
N ALA A 577 -6.93 -47.18 -3.23
CA ALA A 577 -7.88 -48.29 -3.13
C ALA A 577 -8.34 -48.79 -4.52
N GLY A 578 -8.40 -47.90 -5.51
CA GLY A 578 -8.86 -48.17 -6.88
C GLY A 578 -10.30 -47.70 -7.16
N LEU A 579 -10.72 -46.65 -6.45
CA LEU A 579 -12.04 -46.00 -6.51
C LEU A 579 -12.01 -44.79 -7.49
N ASP A 580 -13.13 -44.10 -7.67
CA ASP A 580 -13.26 -42.92 -8.54
C ASP A 580 -13.57 -41.67 -7.69
N PRO A 581 -12.57 -40.83 -7.31
CA PRO A 581 -12.70 -39.71 -6.35
C PRO A 581 -13.55 -38.52 -6.85
N LEU A 582 -14.40 -38.78 -7.84
CA LEU A 582 -15.38 -37.86 -8.42
C LEU A 582 -16.80 -38.47 -8.40
N SER A 583 -17.00 -39.59 -7.69
CA SER A 583 -18.25 -40.36 -7.63
C SER A 583 -18.43 -41.08 -6.27
N PRO A 584 -19.39 -40.66 -5.41
CA PRO A 584 -19.52 -41.15 -4.02
C PRO A 584 -20.28 -42.50 -3.94
N ASP A 585 -20.05 -43.31 -4.95
CA ASP A 585 -20.67 -44.57 -5.39
C ASP A 585 -19.83 -44.98 -6.62
N SER A 586 -18.66 -45.56 -6.40
CA SER A 586 -17.64 -45.84 -7.45
C SER A 586 -18.12 -46.82 -8.51
N ASP A 587 -18.91 -47.82 -8.13
CA ASP A 587 -19.40 -48.84 -9.06
C ASP A 587 -20.82 -48.59 -9.59
N GLY A 588 -21.65 -47.79 -8.90
CA GLY A 588 -22.98 -47.35 -9.33
C GLY A 588 -24.15 -48.21 -8.83
N ASP A 589 -23.97 -48.93 -7.72
CA ASP A 589 -24.98 -49.76 -7.06
C ASP A 589 -26.02 -48.97 -6.24
N SER A 590 -25.70 -47.74 -5.81
CA SER A 590 -26.45 -46.91 -4.85
C SER A 590 -26.27 -47.25 -3.35
N LEU A 591 -25.25 -48.03 -2.99
CA LEU A 591 -24.48 -47.79 -1.78
C LEU A 591 -23.52 -46.60 -2.01
N GLY A 592 -22.33 -46.63 -1.45
CA GLY A 592 -21.40 -45.51 -1.40
C GLY A 592 -20.19 -45.89 -0.57
N ASP A 593 -19.02 -45.54 -1.08
CA ASP A 593 -17.75 -46.21 -0.79
C ASP A 593 -17.40 -46.21 0.71
N LEU A 594 -17.58 -45.09 1.41
CA LEU A 594 -17.38 -45.00 2.86
C LEU A 594 -18.30 -45.96 3.65
N PHE A 595 -19.55 -46.16 3.22
CA PHE A 595 -20.45 -47.12 3.86
C PHE A 595 -19.95 -48.56 3.67
N GLU A 596 -19.48 -48.90 2.47
CA GLU A 596 -19.08 -50.25 2.10
C GLU A 596 -17.78 -50.67 2.78
N ILE A 597 -16.77 -49.81 2.75
CA ILE A 597 -15.50 -49.99 3.46
C ILE A 597 -15.73 -50.20 4.96
N LEU A 598 -16.66 -49.44 5.57
CA LEU A 598 -17.01 -49.58 6.99
C LEU A 598 -17.76 -50.88 7.31
N ASN A 599 -18.39 -51.54 6.33
CA ASN A 599 -19.11 -52.80 6.50
C ASN A 599 -18.34 -54.04 5.97
N GLN A 600 -17.23 -53.87 5.26
CA GLN A 600 -16.46 -54.90 4.53
C GLN A 600 -17.16 -55.44 3.27
N ILE A 601 -17.94 -54.57 2.61
CA ILE A 601 -18.41 -54.73 1.23
C ILE A 601 -17.27 -54.25 0.30
N ASP A 602 -17.27 -54.59 -0.99
CA ASP A 602 -16.19 -54.29 -1.94
C ASP A 602 -16.67 -53.28 -3.02
N PRO A 603 -16.51 -51.95 -2.78
CA PRO A 603 -17.07 -50.85 -3.59
C PRO A 603 -16.50 -50.71 -5.01
N THR A 604 -15.81 -51.75 -5.49
CA THR A 604 -15.39 -51.88 -6.89
C THR A 604 -16.32 -52.79 -7.70
N LYS A 605 -17.40 -53.33 -7.07
CA LYS A 605 -18.34 -54.29 -7.66
C LYS A 605 -19.72 -54.24 -6.99
N MET A 606 -20.72 -53.82 -7.76
CA MET A 606 -22.16 -53.87 -7.47
C MET A 606 -22.71 -55.17 -6.85
N ASP A 607 -21.96 -56.28 -6.95
CA ASP A 607 -22.31 -57.63 -6.52
C ASP A 607 -21.02 -58.19 -5.89
N THR A 608 -20.86 -57.98 -4.57
CA THR A 608 -19.56 -58.20 -3.91
C THR A 608 -19.15 -59.67 -3.91
N ASP A 609 -20.11 -60.60 -3.73
CA ASP A 609 -19.84 -62.02 -3.58
C ASP A 609 -20.16 -62.90 -4.82
N GLY A 610 -20.87 -62.35 -5.81
CA GLY A 610 -21.15 -62.99 -7.11
C GLY A 610 -22.43 -63.81 -7.15
N ASP A 611 -23.39 -63.52 -6.27
CA ASP A 611 -24.71 -64.12 -6.14
C ASP A 611 -25.63 -63.80 -7.35
N GLY A 612 -25.67 -62.53 -7.76
CA GLY A 612 -26.53 -62.00 -8.82
C GLY A 612 -27.63 -61.03 -8.37
N TRP A 613 -27.76 -60.72 -7.08
CA TRP A 613 -28.33 -59.45 -6.60
C TRP A 613 -27.30 -58.32 -6.65
N SER A 614 -27.58 -57.20 -5.98
CA SER A 614 -26.64 -56.11 -5.77
C SER A 614 -26.56 -55.75 -4.29
N ASP A 615 -25.44 -55.16 -3.87
CA ASP A 615 -25.15 -54.96 -2.45
C ASP A 615 -26.15 -53.97 -1.80
N ALA A 616 -26.59 -52.91 -2.50
CA ALA A 616 -27.70 -52.06 -2.07
C ALA A 616 -29.03 -52.81 -1.95
N TYR A 617 -29.32 -53.74 -2.87
CA TYR A 617 -30.54 -54.53 -2.82
C TYR A 617 -30.53 -55.42 -1.57
N GLU A 618 -29.44 -56.11 -1.31
CA GLU A 618 -29.29 -56.94 -0.12
C GLU A 618 -29.39 -56.15 1.18
N VAL A 619 -28.81 -54.94 1.22
CA VAL A 619 -28.94 -54.01 2.36
C VAL A 619 -30.39 -53.53 2.55
N GLU A 620 -31.15 -53.22 1.49
CA GLU A 620 -32.58 -52.88 1.61
C GLU A 620 -33.41 -54.08 2.13
N PHE A 621 -33.12 -55.29 1.65
CA PHE A 621 -33.91 -56.49 1.95
C PHE A 621 -33.44 -57.28 3.19
N CYS A 622 -32.36 -56.86 3.85
CA CYS A 622 -31.74 -57.53 5.01
C CYS A 622 -31.16 -58.92 4.68
N LEU A 623 -30.53 -59.04 3.52
CA LEU A 623 -29.66 -60.15 3.15
C LEU A 623 -28.21 -59.85 3.57
N SER A 624 -27.19 -60.40 2.92
CA SER A 624 -25.81 -60.39 3.39
C SER A 624 -24.81 -60.28 2.23
N PRO A 625 -24.43 -59.05 1.81
CA PRO A 625 -23.55 -58.73 0.65
C PRO A 625 -22.13 -59.33 0.60
N THR A 626 -21.83 -60.32 1.43
CA THR A 626 -20.51 -60.95 1.59
C THR A 626 -20.63 -62.47 1.79
N ASN A 627 -21.82 -63.04 1.54
CA ASN A 627 -22.17 -64.45 1.74
C ASN A 627 -23.34 -64.88 0.81
N PRO A 628 -23.08 -65.57 -0.32
CA PRO A 628 -24.04 -65.82 -1.42
C PRO A 628 -24.98 -67.03 -1.14
N ASP A 629 -25.54 -67.06 0.07
CA ASP A 629 -26.43 -68.08 0.66
C ASP A 629 -26.77 -67.59 2.09
N THR A 630 -27.57 -66.51 2.22
CA THR A 630 -27.74 -65.76 3.49
C THR A 630 -28.18 -66.65 4.66
N ASP A 631 -29.07 -67.61 4.40
CA ASP A 631 -29.60 -68.49 5.43
C ASP A 631 -28.83 -69.82 5.59
N GLY A 632 -28.02 -70.19 4.59
CA GLY A 632 -27.06 -71.30 4.63
C GLY A 632 -27.60 -72.67 4.20
N ASP A 633 -28.70 -72.73 3.44
CA ASP A 633 -29.32 -74.00 3.00
C ASP A 633 -28.72 -74.59 1.71
N GLY A 634 -27.98 -73.78 0.94
CA GLY A 634 -27.23 -74.19 -0.25
C GLY A 634 -27.82 -73.74 -1.59
N ILE A 635 -28.66 -72.70 -1.59
CA ILE A 635 -29.17 -72.02 -2.79
C ILE A 635 -28.79 -70.53 -2.68
N PRO A 636 -28.11 -69.92 -3.68
CA PRO A 636 -27.83 -68.49 -3.65
C PRO A 636 -29.09 -67.64 -3.69
N ASP A 637 -29.08 -66.52 -2.99
CA ASP A 637 -30.17 -65.58 -2.79
C ASP A 637 -30.71 -65.01 -4.13
N GLY A 638 -29.84 -64.84 -5.13
CA GLY A 638 -30.14 -64.48 -6.53
C GLY A 638 -31.00 -65.50 -7.27
N ILE A 639 -31.18 -66.70 -6.70
CA ILE A 639 -31.91 -67.83 -7.29
C ILE A 639 -32.97 -68.39 -6.32
N ASP A 640 -32.86 -68.19 -5.00
CA ASP A 640 -33.85 -68.68 -4.04
C ASP A 640 -35.16 -67.87 -4.05
N TRP A 641 -36.20 -68.47 -3.47
CA TRP A 641 -37.54 -67.92 -3.33
C TRP A 641 -37.81 -67.34 -1.92
N ASP A 642 -37.05 -67.73 -0.88
CA ASP A 642 -37.25 -67.32 0.52
C ASP A 642 -35.90 -67.23 1.29
N PRO A 643 -34.89 -66.45 0.82
CA PRO A 643 -33.46 -66.48 1.27
C PRO A 643 -33.19 -66.00 2.72
N GLN A 644 -34.16 -66.12 3.61
CA GLN A 644 -34.08 -65.73 5.02
C GLN A 644 -34.56 -66.86 5.99
N GLU A 645 -34.96 -68.03 5.49
CA GLU A 645 -35.75 -69.04 6.24
C GLU A 645 -35.37 -70.53 5.99
N HIS A 646 -34.12 -70.80 5.60
CA HIS A 646 -33.37 -72.09 5.60
C HIS A 646 -34.26 -73.35 5.56
N TRP A 647 -34.63 -73.80 4.35
CA TRP A 647 -35.83 -74.62 4.08
C TRP A 647 -35.82 -76.03 4.69
N VAL A 648 -34.70 -76.46 5.26
CA VAL A 648 -34.53 -77.76 5.94
C VAL A 648 -35.63 -78.03 7.00
N ASN A 649 -36.21 -76.96 7.58
CA ASN A 649 -37.32 -77.05 8.52
C ASN A 649 -38.65 -77.54 7.92
N VAL A 650 -38.90 -77.39 6.61
CA VAL A 650 -40.18 -77.76 5.96
C VAL A 650 -40.17 -79.21 5.46
N VAL A 651 -39.02 -79.70 4.97
CA VAL A 651 -38.90 -81.05 4.39
C VAL A 651 -38.96 -82.14 5.46
N ALA A 652 -38.33 -81.93 6.63
CA ALA A 652 -38.31 -82.94 7.69
C ALA A 652 -39.72 -83.33 8.21
N PRO A 653 -40.64 -82.38 8.51
CA PRO A 653 -42.04 -82.69 8.78
C PRO A 653 -42.73 -83.46 7.66
N ILE A 654 -42.61 -83.04 6.40
CA ILE A 654 -43.33 -83.64 5.27
C ILE A 654 -42.84 -85.07 4.98
N ALA A 655 -41.53 -85.30 5.04
CA ALA A 655 -40.94 -86.64 4.92
C ALA A 655 -41.39 -87.56 6.06
N LEU A 656 -41.39 -87.06 7.30
CA LEU A 656 -41.86 -87.82 8.47
C LEU A 656 -43.35 -88.14 8.37
N LEU A 657 -44.18 -87.18 7.94
CA LEU A 657 -45.63 -87.36 7.75
C LEU A 657 -45.92 -88.38 6.63
N SER A 658 -45.13 -88.37 5.55
CA SER A 658 -45.18 -89.36 4.47
C SER A 658 -44.83 -90.77 4.95
N ILE A 659 -43.79 -90.92 5.78
CA ILE A 659 -43.39 -92.19 6.40
C ILE A 659 -44.47 -92.70 7.37
N ILE A 660 -45.05 -91.81 8.19
CA ILE A 660 -46.16 -92.14 9.10
C ILE A 660 -47.40 -92.58 8.31
N LEU A 661 -47.75 -91.90 7.22
CA LEU A 661 -48.90 -92.26 6.39
C LEU A 661 -48.69 -93.64 5.72
N LEU A 662 -47.51 -93.88 5.12
CA LEU A 662 -47.17 -95.14 4.46
C LEU A 662 -47.13 -96.32 5.45
N THR A 663 -46.52 -96.15 6.63
CA THR A 663 -46.49 -97.18 7.67
C THR A 663 -47.87 -97.44 8.27
N GLY A 664 -48.70 -96.40 8.44
CA GLY A 664 -50.10 -96.52 8.86
C GLY A 664 -50.96 -97.29 7.85
N ILE A 665 -50.83 -96.97 6.55
CA ILE A 665 -51.51 -97.70 5.46
C ILE A 665 -51.05 -99.16 5.41
N PHE A 666 -49.74 -99.43 5.51
CA PHE A 666 -49.19 -100.79 5.50
C PHE A 666 -49.67 -101.60 6.72
N GLY A 667 -49.71 -100.99 7.90
CA GLY A 667 -50.27 -101.58 9.12
C GLY A 667 -51.76 -101.92 8.98
N PHE A 668 -52.56 -101.00 8.43
CA PHE A 668 -53.99 -101.21 8.18
C PHE A 668 -54.24 -102.34 7.16
N LEU A 669 -53.49 -102.39 6.07
CA LEU A 669 -53.56 -103.47 5.08
C LEU A 669 -53.19 -104.82 5.69
N LYS A 670 -52.12 -104.89 6.51
CA LYS A 670 -51.70 -106.10 7.22
C LYS A 670 -52.76 -106.58 8.23
N LEU A 671 -53.40 -105.67 8.96
CA LEU A 671 -54.49 -105.99 9.88
C LEU A 671 -55.73 -106.53 9.13
N ARG A 672 -56.03 -105.96 7.95
CA ARG A 672 -57.16 -106.37 7.10
C ARG A 672 -56.93 -107.74 6.44
N LEU A 673 -55.67 -108.08 6.14
CA LEU A 673 -55.26 -109.43 5.75
C LEU A 673 -55.41 -110.44 6.89
N TYR A 674 -54.91 -110.10 8.10
CA TYR A 674 -55.03 -110.97 9.28
C TYR A 674 -56.50 -111.31 9.59
N LYS A 675 -57.38 -110.31 9.67
CA LYS A 675 -58.82 -110.50 9.92
C LYS A 675 -59.55 -111.27 8.82
N ARG A 676 -58.96 -111.40 7.63
CA ARG A 676 -59.50 -112.21 6.54
C ARG A 676 -59.07 -113.66 6.65
N LEU A 677 -57.82 -113.91 7.02
CA LEU A 677 -57.31 -115.25 7.33
C LEU A 677 -58.03 -115.85 8.56
N ASP A 678 -58.21 -115.07 9.63
CA ASP A 678 -59.02 -115.48 10.80
C ASP A 678 -60.45 -115.89 10.39
N ALA A 679 -61.07 -115.19 9.43
CA ALA A 679 -62.42 -115.50 8.97
C ALA A 679 -62.46 -116.79 8.11
N GLU A 680 -61.52 -116.92 7.18
CA GLU A 680 -61.42 -118.07 6.27
C GLU A 680 -61.00 -119.37 7.02
N GLU A 681 -60.25 -119.27 8.13
CA GLU A 681 -59.93 -120.41 9.01
C GLU A 681 -61.11 -120.83 9.91
N ASN A 682 -61.94 -119.88 10.38
CA ASN A 682 -63.14 -120.22 11.16
C ASN A 682 -64.26 -120.85 10.31
N GLU A 683 -64.47 -120.41 9.06
CA GLU A 683 -65.45 -121.07 8.16
C GLU A 683 -65.04 -122.49 7.74
N ALA A 684 -63.77 -122.90 7.93
CA ALA A 684 -63.30 -124.24 7.62
C ALA A 684 -63.57 -125.29 8.72
N THR A 685 -64.17 -124.90 9.85
CA THR A 685 -64.32 -125.77 11.04
C THR A 685 -65.76 -125.85 11.61
N ALA A 686 -66.76 -125.40 10.84
CA ALA A 686 -68.19 -125.41 11.19
C ALA A 686 -69.06 -126.18 10.18
#